data_AF-A0A2K8LWQ9-F1
#
_entry.id   AF-A0A2K8LWQ9-F1
#
_cell.length_a   1.000
_cell.length_b   1.000
_cell.length_c   1.000
_cell.angle_alpha   90.00
_cell.angle_beta   90.00
_cell.angle_gamma   90.00
#
_symmetry.space_group_name_H-M   'P 1'
#
loop_
_entity.id
_entity.type
_entity.pdbx_description
1 polymer ?
#
loop_
_entity_poly.entity_id
_entity_poly.type
_entity_poly.pdbx_seq_one_letter_code
_entity_poly.pdbx_strand_id
1 'polypeptide(L)'
;MPVNRRTALRGGAVAAALAVTARPAFAAPAADPLKKIVAGYRELQTGINRPSPERSAALKNLGRVAKSYYDGMSVSGNGPLWTDLPLGPGSDYTTSMYARLRAIAVDWGTPGSTLSGDPKVLDSIKKALELIYASQYNPQVGEIGNWYTYEIGVPYYLLHTLVTVADQLTADELARYVSPIKRFVGNPNLRANNPKVVETGANRADKALISIVSGALIGDTAWIRTGIDAITDVAGGGAASVLARLDRAAGDGFHVDGSFIQHDTIPYPGHYGIVLLTALAGTIHVTEGTEYALPDDLKQKVYALVGDTFAPFVYAGALMEPVRGRMLSRQGETGHDIGHQLTVATLVLARSATGTVKTELSGLAAKWIKEGTYAPFLEIPDPERFAPGPDLVATPGIEFAQEMLAGRVRPAPIVAAHRIFGQQDRMVHVTEGWSASLGVGSARISRYESINGMNLHGWHVGDGVLYLFLPNAKGHYSDAYWPTVDPALLPGTTAKAGPPGPLAATPLTTKAHVGGVRWDARHGAYAMDFVSEDGSLTAKKSWFFTPAGIVCLGAGITDTSGQAVRTTIENRNLGENGRGTLLADARVVGDSSTLHRPRWLHLEHVGGYVLLDNAEVTALREDRTGAWRDVDTGANTKGTTTPNTRRYQKLVIEHGAKPVDAKYAYAVLPGASVVGTVASVLAWRVRANTPAVQALRLWDNTLLANFYSAGTVDEVSVSGPASVALGRGSLAVSDPTQLQDSVRVTVRRRTVEVPLKDTFGATKVVSLR
;
A
#
# COMPACT_ATOMS: atom_id res chain seq x y z
N MET A 1 32.65 -7.08 64.87
CA MET A 1 32.78 -5.93 65.79
C MET A 1 32.79 -4.65 64.95
N PRO A 2 32.36 -3.48 65.45
CA PRO A 2 31.33 -3.15 66.46
C PRO A 2 30.14 -2.36 65.82
N VAL A 3 28.86 -2.56 66.15
CA VAL A 3 28.08 -2.08 67.32
C VAL A 3 27.88 -0.55 67.43
N ASN A 4 26.63 -0.10 67.19
CA ASN A 4 25.78 0.68 68.12
C ASN A 4 24.32 0.69 67.56
N ARG A 5 23.18 0.82 68.27
CA ARG A 5 22.77 1.05 69.69
C ARG A 5 22.79 2.48 70.27
N ARG A 6 21.74 3.29 69.99
CA ARG A 6 20.73 3.78 71.00
C ARG A 6 19.88 5.00 70.52
N THR A 7 18.62 4.73 70.18
CA THR A 7 17.43 5.56 70.51
C THR A 7 16.20 4.66 70.28
N ALA A 8 15.63 3.96 71.27
CA ALA A 8 14.89 4.43 72.45
C ALA A 8 13.43 4.85 72.15
N LEU A 9 12.53 3.87 72.27
CA LEU A 9 11.16 3.94 72.81
C LEU A 9 10.12 4.92 72.23
N ARG A 10 9.09 4.33 71.59
CA ARG A 10 7.62 4.59 71.67
C ARG A 10 6.96 3.59 70.70
N GLY A 11 5.93 2.80 71.03
CA GLY A 11 5.23 2.53 72.29
C GLY A 11 3.89 1.83 71.98
N GLY A 12 3.33 1.06 72.92
CA GLY A 12 1.96 0.52 72.83
C GLY A 12 1.82 -0.88 72.21
N ALA A 13 1.10 -1.75 72.91
CA ALA A 13 0.75 -3.10 72.46
C ALA A 13 -0.70 -3.16 71.94
N VAL A 14 -1.02 -4.22 71.18
CA VAL A 14 -2.07 -5.21 71.50
C VAL A 14 -1.97 -6.33 70.46
N ALA A 15 -1.86 -7.57 70.93
CA ALA A 15 -1.91 -8.75 70.08
C ALA A 15 -3.30 -9.40 70.20
N ALA A 16 -4.00 -9.56 69.08
CA ALA A 16 -5.21 -10.35 68.99
C ALA A 16 -5.03 -11.37 67.87
N ALA A 17 -5.07 -12.66 68.22
CA ALA A 17 -4.97 -13.74 67.25
C ALA A 17 -6.30 -13.93 66.53
N LEU A 18 -6.29 -13.93 65.20
CA LEU A 18 -7.38 -14.42 64.37
C LEU A 18 -6.82 -15.49 63.42
N ALA A 19 -7.37 -16.70 63.54
CA ALA A 19 -7.00 -17.82 62.68
C ALA A 19 -7.48 -17.54 61.25
N VAL A 20 -6.55 -17.37 60.32
CA VAL A 20 -6.86 -17.34 58.90
C VAL A 20 -7.07 -18.78 58.45
N THR A 21 -8.33 -19.15 58.21
CA THR A 21 -8.67 -20.37 57.48
C THR A 21 -8.16 -20.22 56.05
N ALA A 22 -7.18 -21.03 55.68
CA ALA A 22 -6.71 -21.12 54.31
C ALA A 22 -7.83 -21.72 53.44
N ARG A 23 -8.66 -20.85 52.86
CA ARG A 23 -9.52 -21.24 51.74
C ARG A 23 -8.61 -21.74 50.61
N PRO A 24 -8.94 -22.85 49.92
CA PRO A 24 -8.23 -23.19 48.71
C PRO A 24 -8.35 -22.01 47.76
N ALA A 25 -7.23 -21.61 47.15
CA ALA A 25 -7.25 -20.66 46.06
C ALA A 25 -7.99 -21.34 44.90
N PHE A 26 -9.29 -21.09 44.80
CA PHE A 26 -10.02 -21.33 43.56
C PHE A 26 -9.30 -20.49 42.50
N ALA A 27 -8.57 -21.19 41.62
CA ALA A 27 -8.12 -20.58 40.38
C ALA A 27 -9.35 -19.93 39.75
N ALA A 28 -9.25 -18.65 39.39
CA ALA A 28 -10.31 -17.99 38.63
C ALA A 28 -10.60 -18.89 37.41
N PRO A 29 -11.87 -19.23 37.14
CA PRO A 29 -12.19 -20.09 36.00
C PRO A 29 -11.55 -19.48 34.76
N ALA A 30 -10.77 -20.28 34.04
CA ALA A 30 -10.08 -19.81 32.84
C ALA A 30 -11.11 -19.15 31.92
N ALA A 31 -10.82 -17.94 31.47
CA ALA A 31 -11.76 -17.17 30.66
C ALA A 31 -12.14 -17.98 29.42
N ASP A 32 -13.44 -18.12 29.18
CA ASP A 32 -14.01 -18.86 28.05
C ASP A 32 -13.34 -18.39 26.74
N PRO A 33 -12.56 -19.26 26.06
CA PRO A 33 -11.74 -18.86 24.93
C PRO A 33 -12.58 -18.37 23.75
N LEU A 34 -13.82 -18.84 23.62
CA LEU A 34 -14.72 -18.44 22.55
C LEU A 34 -15.25 -17.03 22.80
N LYS A 35 -15.66 -16.74 24.04
CA LYS A 35 -16.04 -15.37 24.44
C LYS A 35 -14.87 -14.41 24.32
N LYS A 36 -13.63 -14.86 24.57
CA LYS A 36 -12.44 -14.03 24.37
C LYS A 36 -12.21 -13.66 22.91
N ILE A 37 -12.38 -14.60 21.97
CA ILE A 37 -12.30 -14.32 20.52
C ILE A 37 -13.37 -13.29 20.10
N VAL A 38 -14.62 -13.49 20.52
CA VAL A 38 -15.72 -12.55 20.22
C VAL A 38 -15.47 -11.16 20.83
N ALA A 39 -15.00 -11.09 22.07
CA ALA A 39 -14.68 -9.84 22.75
C ALA A 39 -13.49 -9.10 22.10
N GLY A 40 -12.44 -9.81 21.68
CA GLY A 40 -11.32 -9.23 20.95
C GLY A 40 -11.76 -8.68 19.58
N TYR A 41 -12.63 -9.39 18.85
CA TYR A 41 -13.13 -8.89 17.58
C TYR A 41 -14.06 -7.67 17.76
N ARG A 42 -14.80 -7.62 18.88
CA ARG A 42 -15.57 -6.44 19.30
C ARG A 42 -14.67 -5.26 19.66
N GLU A 43 -13.56 -5.46 20.38
CA GLU A 43 -12.57 -4.40 20.69
C GLU A 43 -12.06 -3.73 19.41
N LEU A 44 -11.80 -4.51 18.35
CA LEU A 44 -11.42 -4.01 17.03
C LEU A 44 -12.50 -3.17 16.33
N GLN A 45 -13.76 -3.19 16.78
CA GLN A 45 -14.83 -2.33 16.26
C GLN A 45 -15.15 -1.13 17.16
N THR A 46 -15.28 -1.35 18.47
CA THR A 46 -15.79 -0.36 19.45
C THR A 46 -14.71 0.32 20.28
N GLY A 47 -13.45 -0.16 20.20
CA GLY A 47 -12.33 0.33 20.98
C GLY A 47 -12.28 -0.20 22.42
N ILE A 48 -11.35 0.35 23.20
CA ILE A 48 -11.09 0.04 24.61
C ILE A 48 -11.69 1.08 25.58
N ASN A 49 -12.52 1.99 25.07
CA ASN A 49 -13.13 3.11 25.79
C ASN A 49 -12.10 4.04 26.48
N ARG A 50 -10.96 4.29 25.83
CA ARG A 50 -9.90 5.18 26.35
C ARG A 50 -10.25 6.66 26.12
N PRO A 51 -10.57 7.46 27.17
CA PRO A 51 -10.99 8.85 26.97
C PRO A 51 -9.85 9.75 26.46
N SER A 52 -10.11 10.49 25.37
CA SER A 52 -9.27 11.59 24.88
C SER A 52 -10.11 12.59 24.06
N PRO A 53 -9.65 13.84 23.82
CA PRO A 53 -10.33 14.79 22.94
C PRO A 53 -10.51 14.26 21.50
N GLU A 54 -9.51 13.56 20.99
CA GLU A 54 -9.50 12.93 19.66
C GLU A 54 -10.53 11.81 19.57
N ARG A 55 -10.67 10.98 20.63
CA ARG A 55 -11.76 10.02 20.74
C ARG A 55 -13.12 10.71 20.71
N SER A 56 -13.32 11.78 21.48
CA SER A 56 -14.59 12.51 21.49
C SER A 56 -14.95 13.09 20.11
N ALA A 57 -13.96 13.56 19.35
CA ALA A 57 -14.16 13.97 17.96
C ALA A 57 -14.50 12.78 17.04
N ALA A 58 -13.80 11.65 17.18
CA ALA A 58 -14.06 10.42 16.43
C ALA A 58 -15.48 9.89 16.66
N LEU A 59 -15.94 9.83 17.92
CA LEU A 59 -17.31 9.44 18.27
C LEU A 59 -18.36 10.37 17.67
N LYS A 60 -18.12 11.68 17.68
CA LYS A 60 -19.03 12.65 17.05
C LYS A 60 -19.15 12.42 15.54
N ASN A 61 -18.04 12.09 14.89
CA ASN A 61 -18.00 11.87 13.44
C ASN A 61 -18.61 10.51 13.05
N LEU A 62 -18.34 9.44 13.82
CA LEU A 62 -19.02 8.15 13.69
C LEU A 62 -20.54 8.31 13.90
N GLY A 63 -20.93 8.96 14.99
CA GLY A 63 -22.32 9.19 15.36
C GLY A 63 -23.11 10.03 14.36
N ARG A 64 -22.47 11.02 13.71
CA ARG A 64 -23.08 11.75 12.57
C ARG A 64 -23.53 10.79 11.47
N VAL A 65 -22.63 9.88 11.06
CA VAL A 65 -22.83 8.96 9.94
C VAL A 65 -23.82 7.87 10.31
N ALA A 66 -23.60 7.20 11.44
CA ALA A 66 -24.46 6.15 11.95
C ALA A 66 -25.88 6.65 12.19
N LYS A 67 -26.06 7.85 12.76
CA LYS A 67 -27.39 8.46 12.93
C LYS A 67 -28.03 8.79 11.57
N SER A 68 -27.28 9.31 10.60
CA SER A 68 -27.81 9.57 9.25
C SER A 68 -28.35 8.29 8.58
N TYR A 69 -27.60 7.18 8.68
CA TYR A 69 -28.07 5.90 8.16
C TYR A 69 -29.27 5.36 8.97
N TYR A 70 -29.28 5.50 10.29
CA TYR A 70 -30.39 5.05 11.14
C TYR A 70 -31.68 5.84 10.88
N ASP A 71 -31.61 7.17 10.80
CA ASP A 71 -32.77 8.04 10.54
C ASP A 71 -33.38 7.76 9.15
N GLY A 72 -32.57 7.31 8.19
CA GLY A 72 -33.01 6.89 6.85
C GLY A 72 -33.41 5.41 6.73
N MET A 73 -33.30 4.60 7.79
CA MET A 73 -33.53 3.15 7.74
C MET A 73 -35.01 2.82 7.98
N SER A 74 -35.63 2.09 7.04
CA SER A 74 -36.97 1.53 7.18
C SER A 74 -36.92 0.05 7.54
N VAL A 75 -37.52 -0.33 8.68
CA VAL A 75 -37.71 -1.73 9.10
C VAL A 75 -39.18 -2.14 9.15
N SER A 76 -40.06 -1.38 8.48
CA SER A 76 -41.50 -1.66 8.39
C SER A 76 -41.87 -2.29 7.04
N GLY A 77 -42.34 -3.54 7.08
CA GLY A 77 -42.73 -4.30 5.90
C GLY A 77 -41.55 -4.95 5.15
N ASN A 78 -41.80 -5.36 3.90
CA ASN A 78 -40.88 -6.19 3.11
C ASN A 78 -40.10 -5.37 2.04
N GLY A 79 -40.00 -4.06 2.21
CA GLY A 79 -39.26 -3.16 1.31
C GLY A 79 -37.74 -3.14 1.61
N PRO A 80 -36.95 -2.39 0.84
CA PRO A 80 -35.53 -2.18 1.15
C PRO A 80 -35.34 -1.37 2.44
N LEU A 81 -34.24 -1.64 3.16
CA LEU A 81 -33.84 -0.86 4.34
C LEU A 81 -33.62 0.63 4.03
N TRP A 82 -33.07 0.93 2.84
CA TRP A 82 -32.87 2.29 2.34
C TRP A 82 -33.31 2.35 0.89
N THR A 83 -34.02 3.41 0.50
CA THR A 83 -34.60 3.53 -0.85
C THR A 83 -33.56 3.67 -1.96
N ASP A 84 -32.33 4.09 -1.64
CA ASP A 84 -31.19 4.15 -2.55
C ASP A 84 -30.40 2.83 -2.65
N LEU A 85 -30.72 1.83 -1.81
CA LEU A 85 -30.14 0.49 -1.81
C LEU A 85 -31.27 -0.55 -2.04
N PRO A 86 -31.73 -0.74 -3.29
CA PRO A 86 -32.83 -1.65 -3.58
C PRO A 86 -32.47 -3.13 -3.37
N LEU A 87 -33.44 -3.90 -2.88
CA LEU A 87 -33.36 -5.36 -2.76
C LEU A 87 -33.40 -6.02 -4.15
N GLY A 88 -32.56 -7.03 -4.38
CA GLY A 88 -32.69 -7.91 -5.54
C GLY A 88 -31.74 -9.11 -5.49
N PRO A 89 -32.06 -10.24 -6.16
CA PRO A 89 -31.10 -11.33 -6.31
C PRO A 89 -29.84 -10.85 -7.04
N GLY A 90 -28.67 -11.05 -6.45
CA GLY A 90 -27.40 -10.55 -7.02
C GLY A 90 -27.22 -9.03 -6.93
N SER A 91 -27.95 -8.35 -6.05
CA SER A 91 -27.84 -6.89 -5.88
C SER A 91 -26.44 -6.48 -5.43
N ASP A 92 -25.72 -5.74 -6.26
CA ASP A 92 -24.42 -5.12 -5.92
C ASP A 92 -24.53 -4.28 -4.62
N TYR A 93 -25.71 -3.72 -4.34
CA TYR A 93 -25.98 -2.91 -3.15
C TYR A 93 -25.94 -3.69 -1.84
N THR A 94 -26.01 -5.03 -1.85
CA THR A 94 -26.08 -5.87 -0.64
C THR A 94 -24.92 -5.58 0.32
N THR A 95 -23.70 -5.50 -0.20
CA THR A 95 -22.49 -5.15 0.56
C THR A 95 -22.64 -3.78 1.25
N SER A 96 -23.23 -2.81 0.56
CA SER A 96 -23.46 -1.45 1.09
C SER A 96 -24.56 -1.40 2.16
N MET A 97 -25.61 -2.25 2.06
CA MET A 97 -26.63 -2.39 3.10
C MET A 97 -26.01 -2.86 4.42
N TYR A 98 -25.18 -3.92 4.36
CA TYR A 98 -24.48 -4.43 5.53
C TYR A 98 -23.43 -3.45 6.07
N ALA A 99 -22.75 -2.68 5.22
CA ALA A 99 -21.83 -1.63 5.67
C ALA A 99 -22.55 -0.51 6.45
N ARG A 100 -23.74 -0.07 6.00
CA ARG A 100 -24.58 0.89 6.76
C ARG A 100 -25.06 0.30 8.08
N LEU A 101 -25.56 -0.94 8.08
CA LEU A 101 -26.02 -1.61 9.30
C LEU A 101 -24.87 -1.80 10.31
N ARG A 102 -23.66 -2.13 9.85
CA ARG A 102 -22.44 -2.17 10.67
C ARG A 102 -22.15 -0.83 11.33
N ALA A 103 -22.23 0.29 10.61
CA ALA A 103 -22.00 1.61 11.19
C ALA A 103 -23.01 1.94 12.31
N ILE A 104 -24.30 1.62 12.11
CA ILE A 104 -25.36 1.77 13.13
C ILE A 104 -25.05 0.91 14.36
N ALA A 105 -24.73 -0.38 14.16
CA ALA A 105 -24.46 -1.31 15.26
C ALA A 105 -23.19 -0.96 16.04
N VAL A 106 -22.12 -0.53 15.36
CA VAL A 106 -20.87 -0.11 16.00
C VAL A 106 -21.05 1.18 16.80
N ASP A 107 -21.80 2.17 16.29
CA ASP A 107 -22.13 3.37 17.07
C ASP A 107 -23.02 3.04 18.29
N TRP A 108 -23.99 2.14 18.13
CA TRP A 108 -24.80 1.62 19.23
C TRP A 108 -23.98 0.88 20.30
N GLY A 109 -22.96 0.11 19.89
CA GLY A 109 -22.11 -0.67 20.80
C GLY A 109 -20.92 0.10 21.38
N THR A 110 -20.63 1.31 20.91
CA THR A 110 -19.48 2.11 21.35
C THR A 110 -19.85 3.02 22.53
N PRO A 111 -19.22 2.89 23.72
CA PRO A 111 -19.61 3.71 24.87
C PRO A 111 -19.42 5.22 24.64
N GLY A 112 -20.52 5.96 24.75
CA GLY A 112 -20.56 7.42 24.59
C GLY A 112 -20.77 7.91 23.16
N SER A 113 -21.02 7.00 22.21
CA SER A 113 -21.45 7.34 20.84
C SER A 113 -22.91 7.82 20.77
N THR A 114 -23.36 8.28 19.60
CA THR A 114 -24.68 8.95 19.44
C THR A 114 -25.86 8.01 19.66
N LEU A 115 -25.78 6.78 19.18
CA LEU A 115 -26.80 5.74 19.31
C LEU A 115 -26.54 4.78 20.50
N SER A 116 -25.51 5.06 21.30
CA SER A 116 -24.94 4.18 22.34
C SER A 116 -26.00 3.60 23.28
N GLY A 117 -26.29 2.30 23.16
CA GLY A 117 -27.18 1.56 24.06
C GLY A 117 -28.68 1.84 23.96
N ASP A 118 -29.16 2.58 22.95
CA ASP A 118 -30.61 2.84 22.79
C ASP A 118 -31.36 1.52 22.45
N PRO A 119 -32.38 1.11 23.23
CA PRO A 119 -33.12 -0.13 22.97
C PRO A 119 -33.95 -0.09 21.68
N LYS A 120 -34.37 1.09 21.18
CA LYS A 120 -35.09 1.23 19.90
C LYS A 120 -34.16 1.02 18.70
N VAL A 121 -32.92 1.47 18.82
CA VAL A 121 -31.88 1.21 17.81
C VAL A 121 -31.58 -0.28 17.77
N LEU A 122 -31.44 -0.94 18.93
CA LEU A 122 -31.23 -2.39 19.01
C LEU A 122 -32.37 -3.21 18.36
N ASP A 123 -33.63 -2.91 18.68
CA ASP A 123 -34.80 -3.52 18.06
C ASP A 123 -34.81 -3.34 16.53
N SER A 124 -34.42 -2.14 16.05
CA SER A 124 -34.30 -1.86 14.62
C SER A 124 -33.15 -2.62 13.97
N ILE A 125 -31.99 -2.77 14.63
CA ILE A 125 -30.88 -3.61 14.14
C ILE A 125 -31.32 -5.07 13.98
N LYS A 126 -32.04 -5.63 14.97
CA LYS A 126 -32.57 -7.00 14.90
C LYS A 126 -33.53 -7.20 13.72
N LYS A 127 -34.48 -6.27 13.53
CA LYS A 127 -35.42 -6.30 12.40
C LYS A 127 -34.69 -6.15 11.06
N ALA A 128 -33.68 -5.29 11.00
CA ALA A 128 -32.88 -5.10 9.80
C ALA A 128 -32.10 -6.38 9.44
N LEU A 129 -31.49 -7.07 10.42
CA LEU A 129 -30.81 -8.35 10.22
C LEU A 129 -31.75 -9.43 9.64
N GLU A 130 -32.94 -9.64 10.20
CA GLU A 130 -33.87 -10.64 9.66
C GLU A 130 -34.36 -10.25 8.25
N LEU A 131 -34.61 -8.97 7.97
CA LEU A 131 -35.07 -8.52 6.66
C LEU A 131 -34.04 -8.78 5.56
N ILE A 132 -32.77 -8.45 5.77
CA ILE A 132 -31.70 -8.70 4.78
C ILE A 132 -31.24 -10.16 4.74
N TYR A 133 -31.36 -10.90 5.84
CA TYR A 133 -31.23 -12.36 5.83
C TYR A 133 -32.30 -12.99 4.93
N ALA A 134 -33.58 -12.69 5.19
CA ALA A 134 -34.70 -13.26 4.44
C ALA A 134 -34.71 -12.87 2.95
N SER A 135 -34.20 -11.69 2.59
CA SER A 135 -34.30 -11.15 1.23
C SER A 135 -33.02 -11.14 0.40
N GLN A 136 -31.82 -11.05 0.99
CA GLN A 136 -30.55 -10.87 0.25
C GLN A 136 -29.51 -11.97 0.54
N TYR A 137 -29.33 -12.37 1.79
CA TYR A 137 -28.18 -13.21 2.19
C TYR A 137 -28.56 -14.29 3.22
N ASN A 138 -28.98 -15.43 2.70
CA ASN A 138 -29.31 -16.66 3.43
C ASN A 138 -28.72 -17.89 2.72
N PRO A 139 -28.69 -19.09 3.34
CA PRO A 139 -28.06 -20.28 2.75
C PRO A 139 -28.67 -20.79 1.42
N GLN A 140 -29.83 -20.28 1.02
CA GLN A 140 -30.56 -20.70 -0.18
C GLN A 140 -30.29 -19.81 -1.41
N VAL A 141 -29.65 -18.64 -1.25
CA VAL A 141 -29.33 -17.78 -2.41
C VAL A 141 -28.16 -18.34 -3.21
N GLY A 142 -28.19 -18.14 -4.53
CA GLY A 142 -27.03 -18.35 -5.40
C GLY A 142 -26.10 -17.14 -5.38
N GLU A 143 -24.82 -17.37 -5.66
CA GLU A 143 -23.87 -16.31 -5.92
C GLU A 143 -24.08 -15.76 -7.33
N ILE A 144 -24.56 -14.52 -7.45
CA ILE A 144 -24.84 -13.85 -8.71
C ILE A 144 -23.95 -12.61 -8.77
N GLY A 145 -23.19 -12.45 -9.86
CA GLY A 145 -22.22 -11.37 -10.01
C GLY A 145 -20.89 -11.69 -9.32
N ASN A 146 -20.36 -10.75 -8.52
CA ASN A 146 -19.04 -10.90 -7.92
C ASN A 146 -19.08 -11.77 -6.64
N TRP A 147 -18.43 -12.94 -6.71
CA TRP A 147 -18.19 -13.88 -5.60
C TRP A 147 -17.77 -13.19 -4.28
N TYR A 148 -16.93 -12.16 -4.38
CA TYR A 148 -16.36 -11.46 -3.22
C TYR A 148 -17.45 -10.89 -2.31
N THR A 149 -18.57 -10.42 -2.89
CA THR A 149 -19.75 -9.96 -2.15
C THR A 149 -20.24 -11.02 -1.16
N TYR A 150 -20.33 -12.28 -1.59
CA TYR A 150 -20.92 -13.37 -0.83
C TYR A 150 -19.94 -14.05 0.13
N GLU A 151 -18.67 -14.16 -0.28
CA GLU A 151 -17.68 -14.97 0.43
C GLU A 151 -16.75 -14.13 1.34
N ILE A 152 -16.70 -12.80 1.19
CA ILE A 152 -15.89 -11.90 2.02
C ILE A 152 -16.66 -10.64 2.45
N GLY A 153 -17.12 -9.82 1.49
CA GLY A 153 -17.65 -8.48 1.74
C GLY A 153 -18.85 -8.44 2.70
N VAL A 154 -19.90 -9.21 2.42
CA VAL A 154 -21.05 -9.34 3.32
C VAL A 154 -20.69 -10.05 4.64
N PRO A 155 -20.02 -11.24 4.64
CA PRO A 155 -19.53 -11.87 5.86
C PRO A 155 -18.81 -10.94 6.84
N TYR A 156 -17.94 -10.06 6.35
CA TYR A 156 -17.11 -9.20 7.19
C TYR A 156 -17.96 -8.15 7.95
N TYR A 157 -18.84 -7.43 7.25
CA TYR A 157 -19.74 -6.44 7.88
C TYR A 157 -20.84 -7.09 8.72
N LEU A 158 -21.34 -8.26 8.31
CA LEU A 158 -22.26 -9.05 9.12
C LEU A 158 -21.57 -9.49 10.42
N LEU A 159 -20.35 -10.03 10.37
CA LEU A 159 -19.61 -10.39 11.59
C LEU A 159 -19.34 -9.21 12.51
N HIS A 160 -18.90 -8.06 11.98
CA HIS A 160 -18.75 -6.84 12.76
C HIS A 160 -20.04 -6.43 13.47
N THR A 161 -21.18 -6.53 12.77
CA THR A 161 -22.51 -6.27 13.34
C THR A 161 -22.81 -7.28 14.46
N LEU A 162 -22.67 -8.58 14.17
CA LEU A 162 -22.98 -9.66 15.10
C LEU A 162 -22.11 -9.63 16.36
N VAL A 163 -20.78 -9.48 16.28
CA VAL A 163 -19.95 -9.44 17.49
C VAL A 163 -20.30 -8.25 18.39
N THR A 164 -20.77 -7.14 17.80
CA THR A 164 -21.17 -5.94 18.55
C THR A 164 -22.49 -6.15 19.31
N VAL A 165 -23.46 -6.85 18.71
CA VAL A 165 -24.79 -7.09 19.32
C VAL A 165 -24.99 -8.50 19.90
N ALA A 166 -23.97 -9.37 19.86
CA ALA A 166 -24.09 -10.79 20.20
C ALA A 166 -24.74 -11.05 21.56
N ASP A 167 -24.39 -10.26 22.57
CA ASP A 167 -24.90 -10.40 23.95
C ASP A 167 -26.40 -10.05 24.08
N GLN A 168 -27.02 -9.55 23.00
CA GLN A 168 -28.45 -9.22 22.89
C GLN A 168 -29.22 -10.21 22.00
N LEU A 169 -28.54 -11.18 21.38
CA LEU A 169 -29.12 -12.20 20.51
C LEU A 169 -29.22 -13.54 21.25
N THR A 170 -30.27 -14.29 20.94
CA THR A 170 -30.40 -15.71 21.31
C THR A 170 -29.41 -16.56 20.50
N ALA A 171 -29.13 -17.77 21.00
CA ALA A 171 -28.30 -18.74 20.27
C ALA A 171 -28.89 -19.09 18.89
N ASP A 172 -30.22 -19.17 18.78
CA ASP A 172 -30.92 -19.45 17.52
C ASP A 172 -30.83 -18.28 16.53
N GLU A 173 -30.96 -17.03 16.99
CA GLU A 173 -30.72 -15.83 16.16
C GLU A 173 -29.27 -15.80 15.65
N LEU A 174 -28.28 -16.05 16.53
CA LEU A 174 -26.86 -16.09 16.15
C LEU A 174 -26.57 -17.21 15.13
N ALA A 175 -27.05 -18.43 15.39
CA ALA A 175 -26.87 -19.55 14.48
C ALA A 175 -27.52 -19.29 13.11
N ARG A 176 -28.71 -18.68 13.09
CA ARG A 176 -29.41 -18.27 11.87
C ARG A 176 -28.58 -17.28 11.05
N TYR A 177 -28.14 -16.18 11.65
CA TYR A 177 -27.39 -15.14 10.93
C TYR A 177 -25.97 -15.58 10.54
N VAL A 178 -25.35 -16.52 11.27
CA VAL A 178 -24.05 -17.10 10.90
C VAL A 178 -24.18 -18.21 9.83
N SER A 179 -25.35 -18.85 9.69
CA SER A 179 -25.56 -19.94 8.72
C SER A 179 -25.21 -19.62 7.25
N PRO A 180 -25.49 -18.43 6.66
CA PRO A 180 -25.02 -18.11 5.30
C PRO A 180 -23.50 -17.97 5.25
N ILE A 181 -22.86 -17.42 6.29
CA ILE A 181 -21.39 -17.37 6.38
C ILE A 181 -20.82 -18.79 6.38
N LYS A 182 -21.45 -19.74 7.08
CA LYS A 182 -21.05 -21.16 7.02
C LYS A 182 -21.22 -21.74 5.61
N ARG A 183 -22.27 -21.35 4.87
CA ARG A 183 -22.54 -21.80 3.49
C ARG A 183 -21.53 -21.28 2.46
N PHE A 184 -21.08 -20.03 2.60
CA PHE A 184 -20.20 -19.36 1.64
C PHE A 184 -18.71 -19.31 2.07
N VAL A 185 -18.42 -19.47 3.37
CA VAL A 185 -17.07 -19.34 3.97
C VAL A 185 -16.71 -20.52 4.88
N GLY A 186 -17.51 -21.60 4.88
CA GLY A 186 -17.26 -22.79 5.69
C GLY A 186 -15.93 -23.51 5.41
N ASN A 187 -15.32 -23.26 4.24
CA ASN A 187 -13.96 -23.69 3.91
C ASN A 187 -13.12 -22.49 3.43
N PRO A 188 -12.29 -21.88 4.28
CA PRO A 188 -11.46 -20.73 3.92
C PRO A 188 -10.35 -21.02 2.88
N ASN A 189 -10.09 -22.30 2.58
CA ASN A 189 -9.04 -22.70 1.64
C ASN A 189 -9.49 -22.65 0.17
N LEU A 190 -10.80 -22.59 -0.10
CA LEU A 190 -11.38 -22.72 -1.45
C LEU A 190 -12.40 -21.60 -1.74
N ARG A 191 -12.62 -21.33 -3.03
CA ARG A 191 -13.75 -20.53 -3.54
C ARG A 191 -15.04 -21.36 -3.48
N ALA A 192 -16.12 -20.82 -2.91
CA ALA A 192 -17.37 -21.56 -2.70
C ALA A 192 -18.13 -21.82 -4.01
N ASN A 193 -18.22 -20.83 -4.91
CA ASN A 193 -18.83 -21.04 -6.23
C ASN A 193 -17.95 -21.82 -7.23
N ASN A 194 -16.64 -21.96 -6.97
CA ASN A 194 -15.74 -22.71 -7.81
C ASN A 194 -14.67 -23.44 -6.98
N PRO A 195 -14.99 -24.59 -6.36
CA PRO A 195 -14.09 -25.31 -5.44
C PRO A 195 -12.79 -25.85 -6.07
N LYS A 196 -12.54 -25.61 -7.36
CA LYS A 196 -11.24 -25.86 -8.02
C LYS A 196 -10.24 -24.72 -7.80
N VAL A 197 -10.70 -23.53 -7.40
CA VAL A 197 -9.87 -22.38 -7.08
C VAL A 197 -9.47 -22.45 -5.61
N VAL A 198 -8.19 -22.68 -5.37
CA VAL A 198 -7.56 -22.52 -4.06
C VAL A 198 -7.40 -21.04 -3.77
N GLU A 199 -7.78 -20.61 -2.57
CA GLU A 199 -7.61 -19.22 -2.16
C GLU A 199 -6.16 -18.94 -1.76
N THR A 200 -5.73 -17.70 -2.02
CA THR A 200 -4.37 -17.21 -1.76
C THR A 200 -4.42 -15.82 -1.12
N GLY A 201 -3.28 -15.37 -0.59
CA GLY A 201 -3.07 -13.99 -0.16
C GLY A 201 -4.17 -13.43 0.75
N ALA A 202 -4.64 -12.23 0.44
CA ALA A 202 -5.66 -11.53 1.23
C ALA A 202 -6.97 -12.30 1.36
N ASN A 203 -7.49 -12.85 0.25
CA ASN A 203 -8.79 -13.55 0.22
C ASN A 203 -8.83 -14.69 1.23
N ARG A 204 -7.73 -15.45 1.31
CA ARG A 204 -7.59 -16.56 2.27
C ARG A 204 -7.45 -16.08 3.71
N ALA A 205 -6.70 -15.00 3.94
CA ALA A 205 -6.53 -14.43 5.27
C ALA A 205 -7.85 -13.88 5.84
N ASP A 206 -8.64 -13.17 5.03
CA ASP A 206 -9.98 -12.70 5.40
C ASP A 206 -10.90 -13.87 5.75
N LYS A 207 -10.99 -14.88 4.87
CA LYS A 207 -11.82 -16.07 5.11
C LYS A 207 -11.40 -16.87 6.35
N ALA A 208 -10.10 -16.92 6.65
CA ALA A 208 -9.58 -17.54 7.85
C ALA A 208 -10.06 -16.81 9.12
N LEU A 209 -9.93 -15.47 9.16
CA LEU A 209 -10.42 -14.66 10.27
C LEU A 209 -11.94 -14.72 10.42
N ILE A 210 -12.68 -14.67 9.30
CA ILE A 210 -14.13 -14.88 9.27
C ILE A 210 -14.49 -16.24 9.91
N SER A 211 -13.81 -17.32 9.51
CA SER A 211 -14.03 -18.67 10.05
C SER A 211 -13.79 -18.77 11.56
N ILE A 212 -12.71 -18.14 12.05
CA ILE A 212 -12.33 -18.10 13.47
C ILE A 212 -13.43 -17.40 14.30
N VAL A 213 -13.86 -16.21 13.87
CA VAL A 213 -14.85 -15.42 14.60
C VAL A 213 -16.25 -16.02 14.50
N SER A 214 -16.65 -16.51 13.31
CA SER A 214 -17.93 -17.21 13.13
C SER A 214 -18.00 -18.47 13.98
N GLY A 215 -16.94 -19.28 14.02
CA GLY A 215 -16.88 -20.48 14.85
C GLY A 215 -17.02 -20.14 16.34
N ALA A 216 -16.34 -19.09 16.82
CA ALA A 216 -16.44 -18.64 18.20
C ALA A 216 -17.84 -18.11 18.58
N LEU A 217 -18.55 -17.45 17.65
CA LEU A 217 -19.92 -16.95 17.87
C LEU A 217 -20.96 -18.07 18.10
N ILE A 218 -20.77 -19.26 17.52
CA ILE A 218 -21.75 -20.37 17.56
C ILE A 218 -21.25 -21.63 18.27
N GLY A 219 -20.03 -21.63 18.82
CA GLY A 219 -19.45 -22.80 19.51
C GLY A 219 -18.79 -23.85 18.59
N ASP A 220 -18.63 -23.56 17.29
CA ASP A 220 -18.05 -24.49 16.31
C ASP A 220 -16.51 -24.45 16.34
N THR A 221 -15.93 -25.15 17.31
CA THR A 221 -14.47 -25.26 17.51
C THR A 221 -13.74 -25.91 16.34
N ALA A 222 -14.41 -26.76 15.56
CA ALA A 222 -13.84 -27.35 14.36
C ALA A 222 -13.62 -26.29 13.28
N TRP A 223 -14.58 -25.37 13.07
CA TRP A 223 -14.44 -24.27 12.11
C TRP A 223 -13.36 -23.26 12.51
N ILE A 224 -13.18 -23.01 13.81
CA ILE A 224 -12.05 -22.20 14.31
C ILE A 224 -10.73 -22.83 13.89
N ARG A 225 -10.56 -24.15 14.08
CA ARG A 225 -9.37 -24.88 13.65
C ARG A 225 -9.17 -24.82 12.13
N THR A 226 -10.23 -25.02 11.34
CA THR A 226 -10.15 -24.84 9.87
C THR A 226 -9.68 -23.44 9.47
N GLY A 227 -10.06 -22.40 10.21
CA GLY A 227 -9.57 -21.03 10.02
C GLY A 227 -8.08 -20.87 10.35
N ILE A 228 -7.62 -21.41 11.48
CA ILE A 228 -6.20 -21.39 11.88
C ILE A 228 -5.34 -22.16 10.87
N ASP A 229 -5.75 -23.38 10.52
CA ASP A 229 -5.06 -24.29 9.59
C ASP A 229 -4.94 -23.70 8.17
N ALA A 230 -5.84 -22.78 7.80
CA ALA A 230 -5.81 -22.11 6.51
C ALA A 230 -4.69 -21.06 6.39
N ILE A 231 -4.14 -20.55 7.49
CA ILE A 231 -3.06 -19.54 7.47
C ILE A 231 -1.76 -20.17 6.97
N THR A 232 -1.47 -21.38 7.45
CA THR A 232 -0.29 -22.19 7.06
C THR A 232 -0.59 -23.19 5.95
N ASP A 233 -1.82 -23.24 5.44
CA ASP A 233 -2.28 -24.18 4.41
C ASP A 233 -2.00 -25.65 4.75
N VAL A 234 -2.44 -26.09 5.94
CA VAL A 234 -2.29 -27.49 6.36
C VAL A 234 -2.93 -28.46 5.34
N ALA A 235 -4.08 -28.10 4.77
CA ALA A 235 -4.78 -28.91 3.78
C ALA A 235 -4.03 -29.06 2.43
N GLY A 236 -3.31 -28.01 1.99
CA GLY A 236 -2.49 -28.02 0.77
C GLY A 236 -1.00 -28.28 1.02
N GLY A 237 -0.60 -28.65 2.25
CA GLY A 237 0.80 -28.90 2.60
C GLY A 237 1.70 -27.66 2.59
N GLY A 238 1.12 -26.46 2.76
CA GLY A 238 1.84 -25.18 2.77
C GLY A 238 1.92 -24.46 1.42
N ALA A 239 1.46 -25.08 0.33
CA ALA A 239 1.62 -24.59 -1.04
C ALA A 239 0.99 -23.20 -1.29
N ALA A 240 -0.08 -22.88 -0.56
CA ALA A 240 -0.81 -21.61 -0.59
C ALA A 240 -0.89 -20.95 0.80
N SER A 241 0.12 -21.16 1.66
CA SER A 241 0.21 -20.44 2.94
C SER A 241 0.33 -18.93 2.72
N VAL A 242 -0.45 -18.15 3.46
CA VAL A 242 -0.43 -16.67 3.38
C VAL A 242 0.84 -16.04 3.97
N LEU A 243 1.74 -16.85 4.55
CA LEU A 243 3.02 -16.44 5.13
C LEU A 243 4.25 -17.01 4.39
N ALA A 244 4.04 -17.75 3.29
CA ALA A 244 5.14 -18.22 2.46
C ALA A 244 5.89 -17.04 1.84
N ARG A 245 7.23 -17.09 1.85
CA ARG A 245 8.09 -16.17 1.08
C ARG A 245 8.56 -16.90 -0.19
N LEU A 246 7.99 -16.50 -1.32
CA LEU A 246 8.22 -17.10 -2.62
C LEU A 246 9.61 -16.76 -3.16
N ASP A 247 10.40 -17.79 -3.44
CA ASP A 247 11.69 -17.81 -4.13
C ASP A 247 11.51 -18.08 -5.63
N ARG A 248 10.53 -17.41 -6.24
CA ARG A 248 10.22 -17.48 -7.67
C ARG A 248 9.84 -16.11 -8.21
N ALA A 249 9.97 -15.92 -9.52
CA ALA A 249 9.83 -14.61 -10.17
C ALA A 249 8.38 -14.07 -10.28
N ALA A 250 7.35 -14.85 -9.91
CA ALA A 250 5.94 -14.46 -10.04
C ALA A 250 4.99 -15.27 -9.12
N GLY A 251 3.73 -14.85 -9.07
CA GLY A 251 2.62 -15.51 -8.37
C GLY A 251 2.27 -14.88 -7.01
N ASP A 252 1.02 -15.05 -6.59
CA ASP A 252 0.45 -14.39 -5.40
C ASP A 252 1.17 -14.73 -4.08
N GLY A 253 1.40 -13.71 -3.25
CA GLY A 253 1.94 -13.83 -1.90
C GLY A 253 3.11 -12.88 -1.59
N PHE A 254 3.78 -13.15 -0.47
CA PHE A 254 5.03 -12.47 -0.12
C PHE A 254 6.22 -13.14 -0.83
N HIS A 255 7.25 -12.37 -1.09
CA HIS A 255 8.48 -12.82 -1.76
C HIS A 255 9.73 -12.62 -0.89
N VAL A 256 10.81 -13.32 -1.23
CA VAL A 256 12.05 -13.30 -0.43
C VAL A 256 12.73 -11.92 -0.37
N ASP A 257 12.56 -11.06 -1.38
CA ASP A 257 13.08 -9.68 -1.38
C ASP A 257 12.20 -8.66 -0.63
N GLY A 258 11.05 -9.10 -0.11
CA GLY A 258 10.03 -8.27 0.56
C GLY A 258 8.92 -7.78 -0.37
N SER A 259 8.89 -8.18 -1.65
CA SER A 259 7.77 -7.90 -2.55
C SER A 259 6.46 -8.56 -2.10
N PHE A 260 5.35 -8.01 -2.55
CA PHE A 260 4.03 -8.64 -2.42
C PHE A 260 3.25 -8.52 -3.72
N ILE A 261 2.80 -9.66 -4.25
CA ILE A 261 2.02 -9.74 -5.49
C ILE A 261 0.62 -10.28 -5.18
N GLN A 262 -0.38 -9.73 -5.85
CA GLN A 262 -1.73 -10.30 -5.91
C GLN A 262 -2.25 -10.20 -7.35
N HIS A 263 -3.15 -11.10 -7.75
CA HIS A 263 -3.63 -11.21 -9.15
C HIS A 263 -2.48 -11.50 -10.13
N ASP A 264 -1.59 -12.41 -9.72
CA ASP A 264 -0.44 -13.02 -10.39
C ASP A 264 0.71 -12.09 -10.80
N THR A 265 0.42 -10.82 -11.11
CA THR A 265 1.32 -9.89 -11.81
C THR A 265 1.24 -8.43 -11.33
N ILE A 266 0.43 -8.13 -10.30
CA ILE A 266 0.22 -6.76 -9.80
C ILE A 266 0.96 -6.53 -8.48
N PRO A 267 1.91 -5.57 -8.39
CA PRO A 267 2.58 -5.19 -7.15
C PRO A 267 1.58 -4.55 -6.19
N TYR A 268 1.30 -5.22 -5.07
CA TYR A 268 0.14 -4.92 -4.24
C TYR A 268 0.33 -4.73 -2.72
N PRO A 269 1.53 -4.45 -2.16
CA PRO A 269 1.64 -4.17 -0.73
C PRO A 269 0.85 -2.93 -0.30
N GLY A 270 0.54 -2.00 -1.21
CA GLY A 270 -0.28 -0.82 -0.95
C GLY A 270 -1.80 -0.99 -1.03
N HIS A 271 -2.32 -2.24 -1.05
CA HIS A 271 -3.72 -2.58 -0.75
C HIS A 271 -3.84 -4.03 -0.27
N TYR A 272 -3.77 -5.03 -1.16
CA TYR A 272 -4.07 -6.42 -0.79
C TYR A 272 -3.10 -6.97 0.26
N GLY A 273 -1.83 -6.54 0.26
CA GLY A 273 -0.91 -6.87 1.33
C GLY A 273 -1.33 -6.30 2.69
N ILE A 274 -1.94 -5.10 2.73
CA ILE A 274 -2.46 -4.47 3.96
C ILE A 274 -3.77 -5.13 4.42
N VAL A 275 -4.63 -5.57 3.50
CA VAL A 275 -5.81 -6.41 3.83
C VAL A 275 -5.34 -7.71 4.51
N LEU A 276 -4.40 -8.43 3.88
CA LEU A 276 -3.78 -9.64 4.42
C LEU A 276 -3.14 -9.40 5.80
N LEU A 277 -2.34 -8.33 5.94
CA LEU A 277 -1.72 -7.94 7.21
C LEU A 277 -2.77 -7.63 8.29
N THR A 278 -3.88 -6.98 7.92
CA THR A 278 -4.97 -6.63 8.83
C THR A 278 -5.70 -7.89 9.33
N ALA A 279 -5.98 -8.84 8.44
CA ALA A 279 -6.57 -10.13 8.82
C ALA A 279 -5.63 -10.95 9.73
N LEU A 280 -4.32 -10.93 9.48
CA LEU A 280 -3.32 -11.56 10.36
C LEU A 280 -3.20 -10.86 11.72
N ALA A 281 -3.17 -9.53 11.75
CA ALA A 281 -3.12 -8.74 12.98
C ALA A 281 -4.40 -8.97 13.82
N GLY A 282 -5.56 -8.98 13.18
CA GLY A 282 -6.84 -9.36 13.79
C GLY A 282 -6.80 -10.79 14.35
N THR A 283 -6.32 -11.76 13.57
CA THR A 283 -6.20 -13.15 14.01
C THR A 283 -5.30 -13.29 15.24
N ILE A 284 -4.12 -12.68 15.24
CA ILE A 284 -3.23 -12.66 16.40
C ILE A 284 -3.95 -12.04 17.60
N HIS A 285 -4.58 -10.89 17.42
CA HIS A 285 -5.27 -10.17 18.49
C HIS A 285 -6.42 -10.99 19.13
N VAL A 286 -7.32 -11.57 18.33
CA VAL A 286 -8.49 -12.30 18.87
C VAL A 286 -8.13 -13.66 19.47
N THR A 287 -7.05 -14.29 19.02
CA THR A 287 -6.62 -15.62 19.49
C THR A 287 -5.61 -15.58 20.64
N GLU A 288 -4.93 -14.44 20.87
CA GLU A 288 -3.86 -14.32 21.87
C GLU A 288 -4.30 -14.79 23.26
N GLY A 289 -3.51 -15.64 23.90
CA GLY A 289 -3.86 -16.28 25.18
C GLY A 289 -5.15 -17.11 25.16
N THR A 290 -5.45 -17.80 24.06
CA THR A 290 -6.38 -18.94 23.97
C THR A 290 -5.64 -20.19 23.46
N GLU A 291 -6.30 -21.35 23.41
CA GLU A 291 -5.72 -22.55 22.76
C GLU A 291 -5.52 -22.39 21.24
N TYR A 292 -6.14 -21.37 20.62
CA TYR A 292 -6.08 -21.07 19.19
C TYR A 292 -5.00 -20.03 18.85
N ALA A 293 -4.20 -19.58 19.82
CA ALA A 293 -3.16 -18.58 19.60
C ALA A 293 -2.12 -19.06 18.57
N LEU A 294 -1.75 -18.19 17.62
CA LEU A 294 -0.72 -18.54 16.63
C LEU A 294 0.65 -18.77 17.32
N PRO A 295 1.41 -19.80 16.91
CA PRO A 295 2.79 -20.01 17.35
C PRO A 295 3.66 -18.76 17.24
N ASP A 296 4.59 -18.59 18.18
CA ASP A 296 5.45 -17.40 18.24
C ASP A 296 6.28 -17.21 16.97
N ASP A 297 6.74 -18.26 16.30
CA ASP A 297 7.50 -18.14 15.05
C ASP A 297 6.64 -17.59 13.90
N LEU A 298 5.35 -17.92 13.86
CA LEU A 298 4.40 -17.32 12.92
C LEU A 298 4.16 -15.85 13.27
N LYS A 299 3.95 -15.52 14.55
CA LYS A 299 3.81 -14.12 15.00
C LYS A 299 5.04 -13.29 14.59
N GLN A 300 6.26 -13.80 14.80
CA GLN A 300 7.49 -13.13 14.34
C GLN A 300 7.54 -12.92 12.82
N LYS A 301 7.12 -13.91 12.02
CA LYS A 301 7.00 -13.75 10.55
C LYS A 301 6.04 -12.63 10.19
N VAL A 302 4.88 -12.52 10.85
CA VAL A 302 3.90 -11.45 10.62
C VAL A 302 4.47 -10.08 11.00
N TYR A 303 5.10 -9.96 12.18
CA TYR A 303 5.71 -8.70 12.63
C TYR A 303 6.77 -8.19 11.64
N ALA A 304 7.60 -9.08 11.09
CA ALA A 304 8.64 -8.73 10.14
C ALA A 304 8.10 -8.12 8.83
N LEU A 305 6.88 -8.48 8.39
CA LEU A 305 6.28 -7.96 7.16
C LEU A 305 6.16 -6.43 7.17
N VAL A 306 5.90 -5.84 8.34
CA VAL A 306 5.76 -4.39 8.51
C VAL A 306 7.02 -3.65 8.06
N GLY A 307 8.20 -4.11 8.50
CA GLY A 307 9.50 -3.54 8.12
C GLY A 307 9.99 -3.98 6.74
N ASP A 308 9.74 -5.23 6.37
CA ASP A 308 10.27 -5.82 5.13
C ASP A 308 9.51 -5.40 3.88
N THR A 309 8.18 -5.31 3.95
CA THR A 309 7.29 -5.16 2.80
C THR A 309 6.60 -3.81 2.75
N PHE A 310 6.07 -3.31 3.87
CA PHE A 310 5.20 -2.14 3.87
C PHE A 310 5.94 -0.82 4.14
N ALA A 311 6.67 -0.73 5.27
CA ALA A 311 7.37 0.48 5.70
C ALA A 311 8.29 1.14 4.65
N PRO A 312 8.99 0.40 3.75
CA PRO A 312 9.82 1.02 2.71
C PRO A 312 9.02 1.89 1.72
N PHE A 313 7.73 1.59 1.52
CA PHE A 313 6.82 2.31 0.64
C PHE A 313 5.94 3.32 1.39
N VAL A 314 6.21 3.64 2.66
CA VAL A 314 5.46 4.67 3.40
C VAL A 314 6.21 6.00 3.39
N TYR A 315 5.58 7.01 2.82
CA TYR A 315 6.04 8.40 2.85
C TYR A 315 5.05 9.28 3.61
N ALA A 316 5.48 9.83 4.75
CA ALA A 316 4.71 10.77 5.55
C ALA A 316 3.24 10.35 5.78
N GLY A 317 3.04 9.09 6.18
CA GLY A 317 1.72 8.50 6.44
C GLY A 317 1.00 7.92 5.22
N ALA A 318 1.48 8.16 3.99
CA ALA A 318 0.89 7.59 2.77
C ALA A 318 1.68 6.40 2.22
N LEU A 319 0.99 5.39 1.68
CA LEU A 319 1.60 4.40 0.79
C LEU A 319 1.89 5.05 -0.57
N MET A 320 3.09 4.79 -1.11
CA MET A 320 3.48 5.23 -2.44
C MET A 320 2.62 4.58 -3.52
N GLU A 321 2.16 5.36 -4.50
CA GLU A 321 1.23 4.94 -5.54
C GLU A 321 1.67 3.72 -6.42
N PRO A 322 2.96 3.49 -6.75
CA PRO A 322 3.39 2.35 -7.60
C PRO A 322 2.98 0.96 -7.14
N VAL A 323 2.62 0.80 -5.86
CA VAL A 323 2.30 -0.49 -5.22
C VAL A 323 0.81 -0.64 -4.86
N ARG A 324 -0.06 0.17 -5.46
CA ARG A 324 -1.49 0.27 -5.13
C ARG A 324 -2.43 -0.31 -6.19
N GLY A 325 -1.90 -0.87 -7.28
CA GLY A 325 -2.68 -1.49 -8.36
C GLY A 325 -3.80 -0.59 -8.88
N ARG A 326 -5.02 -1.10 -9.05
CA ARG A 326 -6.17 -0.28 -9.50
C ARG A 326 -6.71 0.72 -8.47
N MET A 327 -6.20 0.76 -7.23
CA MET A 327 -6.75 1.62 -6.17
C MET A 327 -6.41 3.11 -6.35
N LEU A 328 -5.63 3.45 -7.37
CA LEU A 328 -5.39 4.82 -7.81
C LEU A 328 -6.69 5.57 -8.16
N SER A 329 -7.71 4.88 -8.67
CA SER A 329 -8.99 5.51 -9.04
C SER A 329 -9.98 5.68 -7.89
N ARG A 330 -9.73 5.10 -6.71
CA ARG A 330 -10.73 5.00 -5.65
C ARG A 330 -10.72 6.25 -4.75
N GLN A 331 -11.74 7.08 -4.90
CA GLN A 331 -11.89 8.36 -4.18
C GLN A 331 -11.80 8.24 -2.65
N GLY A 332 -12.36 7.15 -2.09
CA GLY A 332 -12.34 6.84 -0.66
C GLY A 332 -11.14 6.00 -0.20
N GLU A 333 -10.10 5.89 -1.03
CA GLU A 333 -8.91 5.12 -0.69
C GLU A 333 -7.67 5.77 -1.33
N THR A 334 -7.29 6.95 -0.83
CA THR A 334 -6.02 7.59 -1.21
C THR A 334 -4.82 6.89 -0.55
N GLY A 335 -3.59 7.25 -0.95
CA GLY A 335 -2.36 6.73 -0.34
C GLY A 335 -2.30 6.92 1.18
N HIS A 336 -2.82 8.04 1.71
CA HIS A 336 -2.92 8.29 3.16
C HIS A 336 -3.95 7.39 3.85
N ASP A 337 -5.00 6.99 3.14
CA ASP A 337 -6.16 6.30 3.71
C ASP A 337 -5.78 4.84 4.03
N ILE A 338 -5.20 4.14 3.05
CA ILE A 338 -4.61 2.81 3.26
C ILE A 338 -3.38 2.89 4.19
N GLY A 339 -2.69 4.03 4.25
CA GLY A 339 -1.61 4.28 5.20
C GLY A 339 -2.09 4.39 6.66
N HIS A 340 -3.30 4.89 6.88
CA HIS A 340 -3.96 4.83 8.19
C HIS A 340 -4.31 3.38 8.55
N GLN A 341 -4.82 2.56 7.61
CA GLN A 341 -5.08 1.13 7.86
C GLN A 341 -3.79 0.37 8.25
N LEU A 342 -2.69 0.56 7.51
CA LEU A 342 -1.38 0.00 7.86
C LEU A 342 -0.91 0.46 9.25
N THR A 343 -1.16 1.72 9.61
CA THR A 343 -0.83 2.27 10.93
C THR A 343 -1.62 1.53 12.01
N VAL A 344 -2.92 1.25 11.82
CA VAL A 344 -3.71 0.47 12.80
C VAL A 344 -3.27 -0.99 12.86
N ALA A 345 -3.07 -1.67 11.74
CA ALA A 345 -2.57 -3.05 11.74
C ALA A 345 -1.24 -3.14 12.52
N THR A 346 -0.36 -2.15 12.35
CA THR A 346 0.91 -2.04 13.09
C THR A 346 0.71 -1.79 14.59
N LEU A 347 -0.27 -0.95 14.98
CA LEU A 347 -0.64 -0.73 16.38
C LEU A 347 -1.22 -1.99 17.04
N VAL A 348 -2.09 -2.73 16.33
CA VAL A 348 -2.66 -4.01 16.80
C VAL A 348 -1.56 -5.05 16.99
N LEU A 349 -0.62 -5.19 16.04
CA LEU A 349 0.55 -6.06 16.19
C LEU A 349 1.46 -5.62 17.36
N ALA A 350 1.61 -4.31 17.61
CA ALA A 350 2.39 -3.80 18.74
C ALA A 350 1.74 -4.07 20.12
N ARG A 351 0.43 -4.36 20.18
CA ARG A 351 -0.26 -4.77 21.42
C ARG A 351 0.16 -6.19 21.85
N SER A 352 0.32 -7.13 20.92
CA SER A 352 0.78 -8.51 21.19
C SER A 352 2.31 -8.70 21.14
N ALA A 353 3.05 -7.84 20.44
CA ALA A 353 4.51 -7.90 20.40
C ALA A 353 5.18 -7.55 21.74
N THR A 354 6.40 -8.05 21.94
CA THR A 354 7.25 -7.76 23.11
C THR A 354 8.67 -7.37 22.68
N GLY A 355 9.49 -6.90 23.62
CA GLY A 355 10.91 -6.57 23.39
C GLY A 355 11.16 -5.60 22.23
N THR A 356 12.22 -5.85 21.47
CA THR A 356 12.65 -5.04 20.32
C THR A 356 11.54 -4.88 19.29
N VAL A 357 10.79 -5.94 18.99
CA VAL A 357 9.72 -5.94 17.99
C VAL A 357 8.62 -4.94 18.35
N LYS A 358 8.23 -4.88 19.64
CA LYS A 358 7.29 -3.86 20.11
C LYS A 358 7.83 -2.45 19.91
N THR A 359 9.11 -2.22 20.22
CA THR A 359 9.78 -0.92 20.01
C THR A 359 9.82 -0.52 18.53
N GLU A 360 10.09 -1.47 17.62
CA GLU A 360 10.14 -1.22 16.18
C GLU A 360 8.76 -0.89 15.61
N LEU A 361 7.75 -1.73 15.87
CA LEU A 361 6.37 -1.53 15.41
C LEU A 361 5.78 -0.22 15.96
N SER A 362 5.91 0.03 17.27
CA SER A 362 5.45 1.29 17.86
C SER A 362 6.23 2.50 17.33
N GLY A 363 7.53 2.36 17.07
CA GLY A 363 8.36 3.41 16.48
C GLY A 363 7.92 3.78 15.06
N LEU A 364 7.55 2.79 14.24
CA LEU A 364 7.01 3.01 12.90
C LEU A 364 5.63 3.69 12.94
N ALA A 365 4.70 3.19 13.76
CA ALA A 365 3.39 3.83 13.93
C ALA A 365 3.53 5.29 14.43
N ALA A 366 4.36 5.54 15.45
CA ALA A 366 4.66 6.88 15.95
C ALA A 366 5.29 7.80 14.89
N LYS A 367 6.08 7.26 13.95
CA LYS A 367 6.62 8.01 12.81
C LYS A 367 5.52 8.43 11.85
N TRP A 368 4.68 7.49 11.39
CA TRP A 368 3.64 7.78 10.39
C TRP A 368 2.58 8.75 10.92
N ILE A 369 2.15 8.59 12.18
CA ILE A 369 1.24 9.52 12.87
C ILE A 369 1.85 10.94 12.92
N LYS A 370 3.14 11.06 13.26
CA LYS A 370 3.83 12.35 13.36
C LYS A 370 4.07 13.01 12.01
N GLU A 371 4.40 12.24 10.98
CA GLU A 371 4.75 12.78 9.66
C GLU A 371 3.51 13.08 8.79
N GLY A 372 2.38 12.42 9.05
CA GLY A 372 1.11 12.49 8.31
C GLY A 372 0.33 13.80 8.42
N THR A 373 0.96 14.95 8.18
CA THR A 373 0.35 16.28 8.36
C THR A 373 -0.57 16.75 7.23
N TYR A 374 -0.83 15.93 6.21
CA TYR A 374 -1.81 16.24 5.14
C TYR A 374 -3.18 15.64 5.45
N ALA A 375 -3.20 14.38 5.88
CA ALA A 375 -4.37 13.70 6.44
C ALA A 375 -4.00 13.15 7.83
N PRO A 376 -4.15 13.94 8.91
CA PRO A 376 -3.70 13.56 10.23
C PRO A 376 -4.45 12.33 10.75
N PHE A 377 -3.70 11.30 11.17
CA PHE A 377 -4.26 10.04 11.66
C PHE A 377 -5.23 10.21 12.84
N LEU A 378 -5.00 11.22 13.69
CA LEU A 378 -5.82 11.50 14.88
C LEU A 378 -7.00 12.46 14.59
N GLU A 379 -7.10 13.02 13.38
CA GLU A 379 -8.14 13.98 13.00
C GLU A 379 -8.84 13.51 11.73
N ILE A 380 -9.86 12.67 11.91
CA ILE A 380 -10.65 12.09 10.81
C ILE A 380 -12.02 12.80 10.77
N PRO A 381 -12.20 13.85 9.96
CA PRO A 381 -13.45 14.62 9.91
C PRO A 381 -14.58 13.86 9.21
N ASP A 382 -14.25 13.00 8.26
CA ASP A 382 -15.22 12.21 7.50
C ASP A 382 -14.85 10.72 7.46
N PRO A 383 -15.49 9.89 8.30
CA PRO A 383 -15.27 8.45 8.27
C PRO A 383 -15.99 7.77 7.09
N GLU A 384 -16.89 8.45 6.37
CA GLU A 384 -17.49 7.92 5.13
C GLU A 384 -16.47 7.78 4.01
N ARG A 385 -15.32 8.47 4.08
CA ARG A 385 -14.23 8.28 3.11
C ARG A 385 -13.74 6.83 3.10
N PHE A 386 -13.65 6.18 4.26
CA PHE A 386 -13.27 4.76 4.37
C PHE A 386 -14.40 3.79 3.96
N ALA A 387 -15.55 4.34 3.56
CA ALA A 387 -16.75 3.66 3.08
C ALA A 387 -16.46 2.71 1.87
N PRO A 388 -17.00 1.49 1.72
CA PRO A 388 -17.61 0.58 2.70
C PRO A 388 -16.60 -0.16 3.61
N GLY A 389 -15.28 0.00 3.42
CA GLY A 389 -14.18 -0.89 3.82
C GLY A 389 -14.04 -1.30 5.30
N PRO A 390 -13.17 -2.29 5.58
CA PRO A 390 -13.03 -3.00 6.87
C PRO A 390 -12.33 -2.18 7.97
N ASP A 391 -12.61 -0.89 8.09
CA ASP A 391 -11.64 0.03 8.69
C ASP A 391 -11.69 0.07 10.22
N LEU A 392 -10.58 -0.42 10.79
CA LEU A 392 -10.15 -0.27 12.18
C LEU A 392 -9.69 1.18 12.52
N VAL A 393 -9.61 2.03 11.49
CA VAL A 393 -9.04 3.40 11.50
C VAL A 393 -9.87 4.41 12.29
N ALA A 394 -11.13 4.09 12.59
CA ALA A 394 -12.03 4.92 13.39
C ALA A 394 -11.64 4.95 14.89
N THR A 395 -12.63 5.02 15.79
CA THR A 395 -12.45 5.06 17.25
C THR A 395 -11.38 4.09 17.80
N PRO A 396 -11.31 2.79 17.40
CA PRO A 396 -10.29 1.87 17.91
C PRO A 396 -8.86 2.28 17.56
N GLY A 397 -8.61 2.63 16.29
CA GLY A 397 -7.28 3.06 15.82
C GLY A 397 -6.76 4.31 16.55
N ILE A 398 -7.64 5.28 16.78
CA ILE A 398 -7.32 6.50 17.55
C ILE A 398 -7.01 6.15 19.01
N GLU A 399 -7.80 5.27 19.65
CA GLU A 399 -7.55 4.84 21.02
C GLU A 399 -6.23 4.05 21.17
N PHE A 400 -5.92 3.14 20.25
CA PHE A 400 -4.66 2.39 20.24
C PHE A 400 -3.44 3.30 20.02
N ALA A 401 -3.56 4.31 19.14
CA ALA A 401 -2.54 5.33 18.97
C ALA A 401 -2.34 6.15 20.26
N GLN A 402 -3.42 6.58 20.91
CA GLN A 402 -3.37 7.33 22.17
C GLN A 402 -2.82 6.51 23.35
N GLU A 403 -3.04 5.20 23.36
CA GLU A 403 -2.40 4.28 24.32
C GLU A 403 -0.90 4.20 24.08
N MET A 404 -0.48 3.93 22.83
CA MET A 404 0.93 3.84 22.45
C MET A 404 1.69 5.16 22.67
N LEU A 405 1.11 6.30 22.31
CA LEU A 405 1.73 7.63 22.48
C LEU A 405 1.91 8.01 23.95
N ALA A 406 0.99 7.59 24.84
CA ALA A 406 1.15 7.80 26.29
C ALA A 406 2.37 7.07 26.87
N GLY A 407 2.83 5.99 26.21
CA GLY A 407 4.10 5.32 26.52
C GLY A 407 5.36 6.11 26.14
N ARG A 408 5.23 7.33 25.58
CA ARG A 408 6.33 8.20 25.13
C ARG A 408 7.28 7.53 24.13
N VAL A 409 6.71 6.69 23.26
CA VAL A 409 7.45 5.99 22.20
C VAL A 409 8.17 7.00 21.30
N ARG A 410 9.46 6.74 21.04
CA ARG A 410 10.26 7.53 20.10
C ARG A 410 9.90 7.13 18.65
N PRO A 411 9.49 8.08 17.80
CA PRO A 411 9.32 7.82 16.37
C PRO A 411 10.59 7.25 15.73
N ALA A 412 10.43 6.26 14.86
CA ALA A 412 11.51 5.71 14.07
C ALA A 412 12.15 6.81 13.19
N PRO A 413 13.48 6.79 12.98
CA PRO A 413 14.14 7.80 12.17
C PRO A 413 13.77 7.69 10.68
N ILE A 414 14.09 8.74 9.92
CA ILE A 414 14.26 8.62 8.47
C ILE A 414 15.63 7.98 8.24
N VAL A 415 15.65 6.86 7.53
CA VAL A 415 16.88 6.13 7.16
C VAL A 415 17.01 6.23 5.65
N ALA A 416 18.14 6.75 5.17
CA ALA A 416 18.38 6.82 3.74
C ALA A 416 18.42 5.41 3.14
N ALA A 417 17.75 5.21 2.02
CA ALA A 417 17.63 3.92 1.37
C ALA A 417 17.70 4.04 -0.16
N HIS A 418 18.31 3.04 -0.79
CA HIS A 418 18.06 2.69 -2.17
C HIS A 418 17.81 1.19 -2.17
N ARG A 419 16.54 0.78 -2.25
CA ARG A 419 16.12 -0.61 -2.16
C ARG A 419 15.36 -1.00 -3.42
N ILE A 420 15.73 -2.14 -3.98
CA ILE A 420 15.12 -2.73 -5.17
C ILE A 420 14.37 -3.98 -4.71
N PHE A 421 13.17 -4.13 -5.25
CA PHE A 421 12.25 -5.24 -5.08
C PHE A 421 12.05 -5.85 -6.47
N GLY A 422 12.99 -6.68 -6.88
CA GLY A 422 13.06 -7.21 -8.24
C GLY A 422 11.91 -8.16 -8.56
N GLN A 423 11.36 -8.87 -7.57
CA GLN A 423 10.25 -9.81 -7.82
C GLN A 423 8.94 -9.08 -8.19
N GLN A 424 8.75 -7.83 -7.77
CA GLN A 424 7.60 -6.99 -8.17
C GLN A 424 7.96 -5.81 -9.09
N ASP A 425 9.18 -5.77 -9.65
CA ASP A 425 9.70 -4.64 -10.43
C ASP A 425 9.44 -3.27 -9.79
N ARG A 426 9.74 -3.12 -8.50
CA ARG A 426 9.65 -1.83 -7.79
C ARG A 426 10.96 -1.46 -7.13
N MET A 427 11.09 -0.18 -6.82
CA MET A 427 12.20 0.35 -6.04
C MET A 427 11.75 1.52 -5.19
N VAL A 428 12.49 1.80 -4.13
CA VAL A 428 12.35 3.04 -3.35
C VAL A 428 13.71 3.68 -3.18
N HIS A 429 13.74 5.00 -3.33
CA HIS A 429 14.87 5.83 -2.97
C HIS A 429 14.43 6.87 -1.95
N VAL A 430 15.04 6.83 -0.76
CA VAL A 430 14.71 7.68 0.39
C VAL A 430 15.95 8.49 0.75
N THR A 431 15.80 9.81 0.81
CA THR A 431 16.79 10.74 1.36
C THR A 431 16.23 11.41 2.62
N GLU A 432 17.01 12.29 3.24
CA GLU A 432 16.54 13.11 4.36
C GLU A 432 15.58 14.23 3.92
N GLY A 433 15.56 14.59 2.63
CA GLY A 433 14.78 15.73 2.10
C GLY A 433 13.68 15.36 1.10
N TRP A 434 13.66 14.14 0.57
CA TRP A 434 12.69 13.69 -0.44
C TRP A 434 12.67 12.17 -0.56
N SER A 435 11.70 11.62 -1.28
CA SER A 435 11.70 10.20 -1.68
C SER A 435 11.16 10.02 -3.10
N ALA A 436 11.57 8.95 -3.77
CA ALA A 436 11.09 8.59 -5.10
C ALA A 436 10.87 7.08 -5.26
N SER A 437 10.02 6.71 -6.21
CA SER A 437 9.76 5.33 -6.62
C SER A 437 9.40 5.29 -8.11
N LEU A 438 9.52 4.12 -8.74
CA LEU A 438 9.24 3.91 -10.15
C LEU A 438 8.02 3.02 -10.36
N GLY A 439 7.11 3.45 -11.23
CA GLY A 439 6.06 2.62 -11.82
C GLY A 439 6.54 2.06 -13.16
N VAL A 440 6.77 0.75 -13.22
CA VAL A 440 7.27 0.03 -14.41
C VAL A 440 6.52 -1.30 -14.62
N GLY A 441 6.40 -1.74 -15.87
CA GLY A 441 5.92 -3.07 -16.26
C GLY A 441 6.97 -3.84 -17.05
N SER A 442 6.87 -5.17 -17.04
CA SER A 442 7.79 -6.12 -17.68
C SER A 442 7.04 -7.34 -18.22
N ALA A 443 7.77 -8.38 -18.63
CA ALA A 443 7.23 -9.71 -18.89
C ALA A 443 6.76 -10.48 -17.64
N ARG A 444 7.04 -9.97 -16.42
CA ARG A 444 6.61 -10.54 -15.13
C ARG A 444 5.49 -9.73 -14.48
N ILE A 445 5.54 -8.41 -14.63
CA ILE A 445 4.73 -7.44 -13.89
C ILE A 445 3.94 -6.56 -14.86
N SER A 446 2.64 -6.47 -14.66
CA SER A 446 1.75 -5.74 -15.57
C SER A 446 2.00 -4.24 -15.55
N ARG A 447 1.80 -3.57 -16.69
CA ARG A 447 1.83 -2.11 -16.80
C ARG A 447 0.84 -1.47 -15.82
N TYR A 448 -0.38 -2.01 -15.74
CA TYR A 448 -1.44 -1.56 -14.85
C TYR A 448 -2.48 -2.65 -14.65
N GLU A 449 -3.45 -2.41 -13.76
CA GLU A 449 -4.66 -3.22 -13.62
C GLU A 449 -5.88 -2.32 -13.83
N SER A 450 -6.86 -2.77 -14.60
CA SER A 450 -8.16 -2.11 -14.78
C SER A 450 -9.26 -3.18 -14.89
N ILE A 451 -9.88 -3.51 -13.76
CA ILE A 451 -10.98 -4.47 -13.64
C ILE A 451 -12.10 -3.88 -12.79
N ASN A 452 -13.30 -4.46 -12.88
CA ASN A 452 -14.48 -4.04 -12.10
C ASN A 452 -14.87 -2.56 -12.25
N GLY A 453 -14.51 -1.92 -13.38
CA GLY A 453 -14.78 -0.49 -13.63
C GLY A 453 -13.80 0.48 -12.97
N MET A 454 -12.69 -0.01 -12.39
CA MET A 454 -11.67 0.80 -11.70
C MET A 454 -10.46 1.09 -12.59
N ASN A 455 -9.73 2.16 -12.30
CA ASN A 455 -8.47 2.58 -12.94
C ASN A 455 -8.53 2.70 -14.47
N LEU A 456 -9.64 3.25 -14.98
CA LEU A 456 -9.98 3.29 -16.41
C LEU A 456 -8.94 4.03 -17.27
N HIS A 457 -8.19 4.97 -16.69
CA HIS A 457 -7.14 5.76 -17.34
C HIS A 457 -5.72 5.41 -16.88
N GLY A 458 -5.53 4.25 -16.22
CA GLY A 458 -4.25 3.82 -15.64
C GLY A 458 -3.17 3.39 -16.64
N TRP A 459 -3.39 3.56 -17.94
CA TRP A 459 -2.64 2.88 -19.02
C TRP A 459 -1.11 2.97 -18.91
N HIS A 460 -0.61 4.14 -18.55
CA HIS A 460 0.83 4.46 -18.57
C HIS A 460 1.50 4.41 -17.18
N VAL A 461 0.82 3.95 -16.12
CA VAL A 461 1.44 3.93 -14.76
C VAL A 461 2.63 2.98 -14.65
N GLY A 462 2.76 2.03 -15.58
CA GLY A 462 3.90 1.12 -15.75
C GLY A 462 4.87 1.49 -16.86
N ASP A 463 4.75 2.66 -17.50
CA ASP A 463 5.61 3.04 -18.64
C ASP A 463 6.83 3.88 -18.22
N GLY A 464 7.33 3.63 -17.00
CA GLY A 464 8.48 4.32 -16.41
C GLY A 464 8.10 5.62 -15.69
N VAL A 465 6.99 5.61 -14.93
CA VAL A 465 6.57 6.77 -14.15
C VAL A 465 7.53 7.00 -12.99
N LEU A 466 8.06 8.22 -12.87
CA LEU A 466 8.89 8.65 -11.76
C LEU A 466 8.03 9.41 -10.73
N TYR A 467 7.69 8.73 -9.64
CA TYR A 467 6.92 9.33 -8.55
C TYR A 467 7.87 10.07 -7.60
N LEU A 468 7.52 11.32 -7.25
CA LEU A 468 8.33 12.19 -6.43
C LEU A 468 7.56 12.77 -5.22
N PHE A 469 8.05 12.41 -4.04
CA PHE A 469 7.49 12.74 -2.74
C PHE A 469 8.33 13.81 -2.03
N LEU A 470 7.71 14.95 -1.72
CA LEU A 470 8.37 16.14 -1.16
C LEU A 470 7.76 16.55 0.20
N PRO A 471 8.55 17.06 1.15
CA PRO A 471 8.11 17.31 2.53
C PRO A 471 7.08 18.43 2.64
N ASN A 472 7.05 19.34 1.67
CA ASN A 472 6.09 20.43 1.52
C ASN A 472 4.91 20.09 0.58
N ALA A 473 4.84 18.87 0.03
CA ALA A 473 3.78 18.45 -0.90
C ALA A 473 3.27 17.02 -0.57
N LYS A 474 3.08 16.72 0.72
CA LYS A 474 2.69 15.38 1.22
C LYS A 474 1.36 14.85 0.67
N GLY A 475 0.48 15.73 0.21
CA GLY A 475 -0.81 15.37 -0.39
C GLY A 475 -0.81 15.24 -1.92
N HIS A 476 0.33 15.40 -2.59
CA HIS A 476 0.41 15.62 -4.05
C HIS A 476 -0.37 14.61 -4.92
N TYR A 477 -0.32 13.31 -4.57
CA TYR A 477 -1.03 12.24 -5.28
C TYR A 477 -2.43 11.94 -4.73
N SER A 478 -2.79 12.50 -3.56
CA SER A 478 -4.12 12.36 -2.95
C SER A 478 -5.05 13.54 -3.24
N ASP A 479 -4.51 14.72 -3.54
CA ASP A 479 -5.26 15.94 -3.83
C ASP A 479 -5.86 15.94 -5.24
N ALA A 480 -6.87 15.09 -5.44
CA ALA A 480 -7.60 14.89 -6.69
C ALA A 480 -6.71 14.64 -7.93
N TYR A 481 -5.51 14.09 -7.73
CA TYR A 481 -4.51 13.89 -8.79
C TYR A 481 -5.05 12.97 -9.90
N TRP A 482 -5.51 11.77 -9.54
CA TRP A 482 -5.92 10.74 -10.51
C TRP A 482 -7.09 11.13 -11.43
N PRO A 483 -8.16 11.80 -10.99
CA PRO A 483 -9.21 12.29 -11.90
C PRO A 483 -8.83 13.54 -12.71
N THR A 484 -7.76 14.27 -12.35
CA THR A 484 -7.43 15.55 -13.01
C THR A 484 -6.12 15.55 -13.79
N VAL A 485 -5.20 14.62 -13.55
CA VAL A 485 -3.93 14.52 -14.27
C VAL A 485 -4.16 14.25 -15.77
N ASP A 486 -3.15 14.54 -16.58
CA ASP A 486 -3.09 14.08 -17.96
C ASP A 486 -2.50 12.66 -18.00
N PRO A 487 -3.31 11.59 -18.22
CA PRO A 487 -2.82 10.22 -18.17
C PRO A 487 -1.83 9.90 -19.30
N ALA A 488 -1.85 10.65 -20.40
CA ALA A 488 -0.89 10.49 -21.50
C ALA A 488 0.49 11.13 -21.21
N LEU A 489 0.57 11.97 -20.17
CA LEU A 489 1.77 12.71 -19.79
C LEU A 489 2.10 12.50 -18.29
N LEU A 490 2.15 11.26 -17.81
CA LEU A 490 2.63 10.98 -16.46
C LEU A 490 4.14 11.28 -16.34
N PRO A 491 4.65 11.79 -15.20
CA PRO A 491 6.06 12.16 -15.06
C PRO A 491 7.01 10.99 -15.33
N GLY A 492 8.02 11.16 -16.18
CA GLY A 492 9.02 10.14 -16.53
C GLY A 492 8.66 9.22 -17.70
N THR A 493 7.40 9.16 -18.16
CA THR A 493 7.01 8.25 -19.26
C THR A 493 7.59 8.66 -20.60
N THR A 494 7.71 7.69 -21.51
CA THR A 494 7.92 7.95 -22.94
C THR A 494 6.72 7.39 -23.69
N ALA A 495 5.85 8.26 -24.20
CA ALA A 495 4.51 7.89 -24.66
C ALA A 495 4.18 8.49 -26.04
N LYS A 496 3.17 7.93 -26.69
CA LYS A 496 2.59 8.45 -27.94
C LYS A 496 1.46 9.43 -27.62
N ALA A 497 1.15 10.30 -28.58
CA ALA A 497 -0.07 11.08 -28.56
C ALA A 497 -1.32 10.19 -28.74
N GLY A 498 -2.37 10.48 -27.97
CA GLY A 498 -3.64 9.74 -27.97
C GLY A 498 -3.67 8.59 -26.94
N PRO A 499 -4.86 8.21 -26.46
CA PRO A 499 -5.01 7.06 -25.58
C PRO A 499 -4.75 5.74 -26.34
N PRO A 500 -4.33 4.67 -25.64
CA PRO A 500 -4.29 3.33 -26.23
C PRO A 500 -5.71 2.78 -26.47
N GLY A 501 -5.79 1.66 -27.17
CA GLY A 501 -7.03 0.90 -27.33
C GLY A 501 -7.55 0.32 -26.00
N PRO A 502 -8.78 -0.24 -25.99
CA PRO A 502 -9.34 -0.88 -24.80
C PRO A 502 -8.51 -2.09 -24.37
N LEU A 503 -8.44 -2.34 -23.06
CA LEU A 503 -7.70 -3.45 -22.48
C LEU A 503 -8.31 -4.80 -22.88
N ALA A 504 -7.55 -5.60 -23.63
CA ALA A 504 -8.02 -6.91 -24.12
C ALA A 504 -7.61 -8.08 -23.20
N ALA A 505 -6.53 -7.94 -22.44
CA ALA A 505 -5.97 -8.96 -21.54
C ALA A 505 -5.09 -8.28 -20.47
N THR A 506 -4.53 -9.04 -19.54
CA THR A 506 -3.51 -8.57 -18.58
C THR A 506 -2.33 -7.90 -19.33
N PRO A 507 -2.02 -6.61 -19.08
CA PRO A 507 -1.10 -5.83 -19.92
C PRO A 507 0.36 -6.04 -19.49
N LEU A 508 0.87 -7.24 -19.74
CA LEU A 508 2.30 -7.55 -19.65
C LEU A 508 3.06 -6.98 -20.86
N THR A 509 4.35 -6.74 -20.70
CA THR A 509 5.24 -6.35 -21.81
C THR A 509 5.98 -7.57 -22.34
N THR A 510 6.53 -7.49 -23.56
CA THR A 510 7.41 -8.54 -24.11
C THR A 510 8.86 -8.44 -23.60
N LYS A 511 9.13 -7.59 -22.60
CA LYS A 511 10.47 -7.19 -22.18
C LYS A 511 10.76 -7.61 -20.75
N ALA A 512 11.72 -8.52 -20.60
CA ALA A 512 12.17 -8.99 -19.29
C ALA A 512 13.15 -8.02 -18.59
N HIS A 513 13.86 -7.16 -19.34
CA HIS A 513 14.91 -6.29 -18.78
C HIS A 513 14.30 -5.09 -18.02
N VAL A 514 13.99 -5.31 -16.75
CA VAL A 514 13.48 -4.32 -15.79
C VAL A 514 14.04 -4.65 -14.42
N GLY A 515 14.73 -3.70 -13.79
CA GLY A 515 15.45 -3.93 -12.54
C GLY A 515 16.59 -2.95 -12.37
N GLY A 516 17.54 -3.22 -11.48
CA GLY A 516 18.63 -2.28 -11.22
C GLY A 516 19.68 -2.78 -10.25
N VAL A 517 20.69 -1.94 -10.01
CA VAL A 517 21.80 -2.21 -9.09
C VAL A 517 21.81 -1.22 -7.93
N ARG A 518 21.93 -1.74 -6.71
CA ARG A 518 22.17 -0.95 -5.51
C ARG A 518 23.67 -0.82 -5.28
N TRP A 519 24.21 0.40 -5.26
CA TRP A 519 25.61 0.61 -4.88
C TRP A 519 25.77 0.67 -3.35
N ASP A 520 24.95 1.50 -2.69
CA ASP A 520 24.93 1.62 -1.23
C ASP A 520 23.52 1.99 -0.73
N ALA A 521 23.37 2.63 0.42
CA ALA A 521 22.06 3.08 0.93
C ALA A 521 21.57 4.41 0.32
N ARG A 522 22.39 5.08 -0.50
CA ARG A 522 22.19 6.44 -1.04
C ARG A 522 22.38 6.51 -2.57
N HIS A 523 22.90 5.47 -3.20
CA HIS A 523 23.21 5.43 -4.63
C HIS A 523 22.80 4.11 -5.29
N GLY A 524 22.35 4.20 -6.53
CA GLY A 524 22.06 3.03 -7.38
C GLY A 524 21.52 3.44 -8.75
N ALA A 525 21.27 2.46 -9.61
CA ALA A 525 20.72 2.66 -10.94
C ALA A 525 19.58 1.68 -11.22
N TYR A 526 18.63 2.09 -12.07
CA TYR A 526 17.49 1.29 -12.49
C TYR A 526 17.31 1.40 -14.00
N ALA A 527 16.86 0.34 -14.65
CA ALA A 527 16.75 0.17 -16.10
C ALA A 527 15.37 -0.36 -16.48
N MET A 528 14.92 0.03 -17.67
CA MET A 528 13.72 -0.49 -18.32
C MET A 528 13.95 -0.56 -19.84
N ASP A 529 13.84 -1.76 -20.41
CA ASP A 529 13.64 -1.95 -21.86
C ASP A 529 12.14 -1.75 -22.14
N PHE A 530 11.77 -0.55 -22.60
CA PHE A 530 10.40 -0.14 -22.79
C PHE A 530 9.86 -0.53 -24.17
N VAL A 531 8.59 -0.96 -24.19
CA VAL A 531 7.78 -1.15 -25.39
C VAL A 531 6.33 -0.75 -25.07
N SER A 532 5.67 -0.01 -25.98
CA SER A 532 4.26 0.34 -25.86
C SER A 532 3.34 -0.88 -25.89
N GLU A 533 2.09 -0.72 -25.45
CA GLU A 533 1.07 -1.79 -25.44
C GLU A 533 0.93 -2.48 -26.81
N ASP A 534 0.91 -1.69 -27.89
CA ASP A 534 0.79 -2.14 -29.28
C ASP A 534 2.13 -2.47 -29.97
N GLY A 535 3.25 -2.42 -29.24
CA GLY A 535 4.56 -2.80 -29.77
C GLY A 535 5.26 -1.78 -30.68
N SER A 536 4.61 -0.68 -31.09
CA SER A 536 5.16 0.21 -32.13
C SER A 536 6.28 1.12 -31.64
N LEU A 537 6.21 1.58 -30.39
CA LEU A 537 7.17 2.48 -29.76
C LEU A 537 8.06 1.69 -28.81
N THR A 538 9.38 1.86 -28.95
CA THR A 538 10.40 1.24 -28.07
C THR A 538 11.38 2.29 -27.55
N ALA A 539 11.96 2.07 -26.36
CA ALA A 539 13.03 2.90 -25.80
C ALA A 539 13.86 2.15 -24.75
N LYS A 540 15.10 2.58 -24.53
CA LYS A 540 15.91 2.20 -23.36
C LYS A 540 15.88 3.34 -22.34
N LYS A 541 15.32 3.10 -21.15
CA LYS A 541 15.11 4.12 -20.10
C LYS A 541 15.90 3.75 -18.84
N SER A 542 16.81 4.63 -18.42
CA SER A 542 17.60 4.47 -17.18
C SER A 542 17.42 5.63 -16.22
N TRP A 543 17.44 5.31 -14.92
CA TRP A 543 17.43 6.27 -13.82
C TRP A 543 18.64 6.01 -12.90
N PHE A 544 19.39 7.05 -12.55
CA PHE A 544 20.54 6.99 -11.66
C PHE A 544 20.25 7.84 -10.44
N PHE A 545 20.12 7.20 -9.28
CA PHE A 545 19.68 7.81 -8.03
C PHE A 545 20.88 8.23 -7.19
N THR A 546 20.85 9.47 -6.70
CA THR A 546 21.84 10.04 -5.79
C THR A 546 21.13 10.97 -4.78
N PRO A 547 21.73 11.32 -3.64
CA PRO A 547 21.10 12.25 -2.69
C PRO A 547 20.78 13.64 -3.27
N ALA A 548 21.56 14.07 -4.27
CA ALA A 548 21.43 15.37 -4.92
C ALA A 548 20.34 15.41 -6.02
N GLY A 549 19.90 14.26 -6.50
CA GLY A 549 18.94 14.16 -7.60
C GLY A 549 19.01 12.85 -8.37
N ILE A 550 18.15 12.76 -9.39
CA ILE A 550 17.97 11.59 -10.23
C ILE A 550 18.33 11.97 -11.67
N VAL A 551 19.30 11.30 -12.28
CA VAL A 551 19.61 11.46 -13.71
C VAL A 551 18.80 10.46 -14.52
N CYS A 552 18.07 10.94 -15.52
CA CYS A 552 17.18 10.19 -16.38
C CYS A 552 17.74 10.16 -17.81
N LEU A 553 18.05 8.99 -18.34
CA LEU A 553 18.58 8.79 -19.68
C LEU A 553 17.61 7.96 -20.54
N GLY A 554 17.45 8.36 -21.80
CA GLY A 554 16.68 7.68 -22.82
C GLY A 554 17.48 7.55 -24.11
N ALA A 555 17.45 6.38 -24.76
CA ALA A 555 18.07 6.14 -26.07
C ALA A 555 17.29 5.07 -26.86
N GLY A 556 17.53 4.97 -28.17
CA GLY A 556 16.83 4.00 -29.03
C GLY A 556 15.35 4.32 -29.25
N ILE A 557 14.90 5.55 -28.94
CA ILE A 557 13.49 5.93 -29.00
C ILE A 557 13.05 5.88 -30.45
N THR A 558 12.23 4.89 -30.77
CA THR A 558 11.83 4.57 -32.14
C THR A 558 10.35 4.20 -32.18
N ASP A 559 9.56 4.86 -33.03
CA ASP A 559 8.15 4.54 -33.26
C ASP A 559 7.84 4.31 -34.75
N THR A 560 6.96 3.35 -35.02
CA THR A 560 6.46 3.03 -36.35
C THR A 560 4.99 3.41 -36.60
N SER A 561 4.20 3.75 -35.57
CA SER A 561 2.76 4.04 -35.76
C SER A 561 2.50 5.42 -36.37
N GLY A 562 3.46 6.35 -36.30
CA GLY A 562 3.32 7.69 -36.87
C GLY A 562 2.62 8.70 -35.96
N GLN A 563 2.38 8.34 -34.71
CA GLN A 563 1.95 9.31 -33.70
C GLN A 563 3.14 10.16 -33.24
N ALA A 564 2.87 11.36 -32.72
CA ALA A 564 3.90 12.14 -32.04
C ALA A 564 4.34 11.44 -30.75
N VAL A 565 5.65 11.30 -30.55
CA VAL A 565 6.26 10.67 -29.37
C VAL A 565 6.82 11.75 -28.46
N ARG A 566 6.62 11.59 -27.16
CA ARG A 566 7.02 12.54 -26.12
C ARG A 566 7.72 11.85 -24.98
N THR A 567 8.49 12.60 -24.20
CA THR A 567 8.95 12.17 -22.87
C THR A 567 8.64 13.25 -21.85
N THR A 568 7.88 12.90 -20.83
CA THR A 568 7.49 13.83 -19.76
C THR A 568 8.63 13.96 -18.77
N ILE A 569 9.22 15.14 -18.61
CA ILE A 569 10.13 15.44 -17.50
C ILE A 569 9.32 15.54 -16.20
N GLU A 570 8.21 16.28 -16.25
CA GLU A 570 7.34 16.57 -15.12
C GLU A 570 5.89 16.83 -15.57
N ASN A 571 4.93 16.49 -14.71
CA ASN A 571 3.52 16.88 -14.82
C ASN A 571 2.96 17.10 -13.41
N ARG A 572 3.38 18.21 -12.79
CA ARG A 572 3.20 18.46 -11.36
C ARG A 572 1.84 19.10 -11.07
N ASN A 573 0.96 18.38 -10.38
CA ASN A 573 -0.17 18.96 -9.64
C ASN A 573 0.34 20.02 -8.63
N LEU A 574 -0.10 21.26 -8.80
CA LEU A 574 0.17 22.43 -7.96
C LEU A 574 -0.98 22.77 -6.99
N GLY A 575 -2.03 21.94 -6.96
CA GLY A 575 -3.25 22.15 -6.19
C GLY A 575 -4.29 22.99 -6.93
N GLU A 576 -5.44 23.20 -6.26
CA GLU A 576 -6.46 24.13 -6.74
C GLU A 576 -5.92 25.57 -6.74
N ASN A 577 -6.14 26.31 -7.83
CA ASN A 577 -5.58 27.66 -8.03
C ASN A 577 -4.05 27.74 -7.82
N GLY A 578 -3.34 26.64 -8.09
CA GLY A 578 -1.93 26.45 -7.76
C GLY A 578 -1.01 27.60 -8.21
N ARG A 579 0.04 27.82 -7.41
CA ARG A 579 1.04 28.87 -7.62
C ARG A 579 2.44 28.25 -7.64
N GLY A 580 3.44 29.10 -7.89
CA GLY A 580 4.84 28.72 -8.02
C GLY A 580 5.36 29.13 -9.38
N THR A 581 6.42 29.94 -9.41
CA THR A 581 7.02 30.42 -10.65
C THR A 581 7.83 29.30 -11.31
N LEU A 582 7.69 29.15 -12.64
CA LEU A 582 8.63 28.37 -13.45
C LEU A 582 9.69 29.33 -14.01
N LEU A 583 10.95 29.03 -13.72
CA LEU A 583 12.10 29.68 -14.33
C LEU A 583 12.76 28.74 -15.34
N ALA A 584 13.28 29.28 -16.45
CA ALA A 584 14.20 28.62 -17.36
C ALA A 584 15.37 29.57 -17.65
N ASP A 585 16.61 29.13 -17.38
CA ASP A 585 17.82 29.97 -17.52
C ASP A 585 17.66 31.39 -16.92
N ALA A 586 17.13 31.45 -15.70
CA ALA A 586 16.83 32.66 -14.93
C ALA A 586 15.76 33.61 -15.51
N ARG A 587 14.98 33.17 -16.51
CA ARG A 587 13.83 33.89 -17.06
C ARG A 587 12.53 33.23 -16.61
N VAL A 588 11.50 34.04 -16.30
CA VAL A 588 10.15 33.53 -16.03
C VAL A 588 9.57 32.95 -17.33
N VAL A 589 9.01 31.75 -17.23
CA VAL A 589 8.30 31.07 -18.31
C VAL A 589 6.80 31.37 -18.18
N GLY A 590 6.14 31.68 -19.30
CA GLY A 590 4.70 31.92 -19.35
C GLY A 590 3.88 30.62 -19.29
N ASP A 591 2.56 30.74 -19.44
CA ASP A 591 1.66 29.58 -19.32
C ASP A 591 1.83 28.55 -20.45
N SER A 592 2.30 28.95 -21.63
CA SER A 592 2.71 28.03 -22.69
C SER A 592 3.96 28.55 -23.37
N SER A 593 4.98 27.71 -23.51
CA SER A 593 6.27 28.09 -24.11
C SER A 593 7.04 26.89 -24.63
N THR A 594 7.51 26.97 -25.86
CA THR A 594 8.55 26.08 -26.40
C THR A 594 9.92 26.66 -26.02
N LEU A 595 10.69 25.91 -25.24
CA LEU A 595 12.01 26.30 -24.76
C LEU A 595 13.07 25.60 -25.61
N HIS A 596 13.78 26.38 -26.44
CA HIS A 596 14.86 25.85 -27.28
C HIS A 596 16.16 25.75 -26.47
N ARG A 597 16.61 24.52 -26.19
CA ARG A 597 17.87 24.20 -25.47
C ARG A 597 18.01 24.88 -24.09
N PRO A 598 17.00 24.86 -23.20
CA PRO A 598 17.17 25.33 -21.83
C PRO A 598 18.20 24.45 -21.13
N ARG A 599 19.16 25.06 -20.41
CA ARG A 599 20.16 24.30 -19.63
C ARG A 599 19.57 23.80 -18.32
N TRP A 600 18.70 24.60 -17.72
CA TRP A 600 17.98 24.25 -16.51
C TRP A 600 16.64 24.98 -16.42
N LEU A 601 15.73 24.34 -15.69
CA LEU A 601 14.48 24.92 -15.22
C LEU A 601 14.40 24.80 -13.70
N HIS A 602 13.63 25.68 -13.06
CA HIS A 602 13.32 25.57 -11.64
C HIS A 602 11.84 25.85 -11.43
N LEU A 603 11.15 24.94 -10.75
CA LEU A 603 9.77 25.10 -10.35
C LEU A 603 9.74 25.35 -8.84
N GLU A 604 9.25 26.53 -8.48
CA GLU A 604 9.11 26.95 -7.08
C GLU A 604 8.35 25.90 -6.25
N HIS A 605 8.81 25.69 -5.02
CA HIS A 605 8.32 24.64 -4.11
C HIS A 605 8.47 23.18 -4.58
N VAL A 606 9.07 22.91 -5.74
CA VAL A 606 9.22 21.53 -6.26
C VAL A 606 10.69 21.16 -6.41
N GLY A 607 11.47 21.96 -7.14
CA GLY A 607 12.89 21.70 -7.36
C GLY A 607 13.40 22.12 -8.73
N GLY A 608 14.61 21.66 -9.03
CA GLY A 608 15.29 21.93 -10.29
C GLY A 608 15.13 20.81 -11.31
N TYR A 609 15.28 21.16 -12.59
CA TYR A 609 15.42 20.23 -13.70
C TYR A 609 16.62 20.70 -14.52
N VAL A 610 17.56 19.81 -14.84
CA VAL A 610 18.75 20.12 -15.64
C VAL A 610 18.69 19.31 -16.92
N LEU A 611 18.88 19.95 -18.07
CA LEU A 611 19.03 19.24 -19.34
C LEU A 611 20.51 18.90 -19.53
N LEU A 612 20.78 17.66 -19.91
CA LEU A 612 22.12 17.12 -20.14
C LEU A 612 22.39 16.88 -21.63
N ASP A 613 21.45 17.30 -22.48
CA ASP A 613 21.56 17.40 -23.93
C ASP A 613 20.92 18.71 -24.43
N ASN A 614 20.70 18.82 -25.74
CA ASN A 614 20.13 20.00 -26.39
C ASN A 614 18.64 19.81 -26.75
N ALA A 615 17.89 19.02 -25.97
CA ALA A 615 16.46 18.81 -26.21
C ALA A 615 15.66 20.12 -26.22
N GLU A 616 14.58 20.11 -27.00
CA GLU A 616 13.52 21.12 -26.92
C GLU A 616 12.54 20.71 -25.82
N VAL A 617 12.10 21.67 -25.00
CA VAL A 617 11.18 21.41 -23.89
C VAL A 617 9.94 22.29 -24.03
N THR A 618 8.78 21.66 -24.20
CA THR A 618 7.47 22.30 -24.05
C THR A 618 7.18 22.46 -22.57
N ALA A 619 7.02 23.70 -22.12
CA ALA A 619 6.49 24.04 -20.80
C ALA A 619 5.03 24.48 -20.94
N LEU A 620 4.12 23.84 -20.22
CA LEU A 620 2.68 24.14 -20.24
C LEU A 620 2.11 24.19 -18.83
N ARG A 621 1.38 25.26 -18.53
CA ARG A 621 0.60 25.47 -17.32
C ARG A 621 -0.87 25.49 -17.71
N GLU A 622 -1.66 24.60 -17.12
CA GLU A 622 -3.09 24.48 -17.39
C GLU A 622 -3.86 24.11 -16.13
N ASP A 623 -5.10 24.56 -16.04
CA ASP A 623 -6.09 24.03 -15.10
C ASP A 623 -6.81 22.86 -15.76
N ARG A 624 -6.81 21.70 -15.09
CA ARG A 624 -7.46 20.49 -15.55
C ARG A 624 -8.63 20.14 -14.65
N THR A 625 -9.78 19.84 -15.25
CA THR A 625 -11.00 19.48 -14.53
C THR A 625 -11.40 18.04 -14.84
N GLY A 626 -11.75 17.28 -13.83
CA GLY A 626 -12.28 15.92 -13.96
C GLY A 626 -12.93 15.43 -12.66
N ALA A 627 -13.74 14.38 -12.76
CA ALA A 627 -14.44 13.76 -11.64
C ALA A 627 -13.88 12.37 -11.34
N TRP A 628 -13.96 11.91 -10.09
CA TRP A 628 -13.57 10.54 -9.73
C TRP A 628 -14.39 9.48 -10.48
N ARG A 629 -15.62 9.82 -10.90
CA ARG A 629 -16.44 9.03 -11.81
C ARG A 629 -15.74 8.68 -13.14
N ASP A 630 -14.87 9.56 -13.62
CA ASP A 630 -14.24 9.42 -14.95
C ASP A 630 -13.12 8.36 -14.93
N VAL A 631 -12.61 8.01 -13.73
CA VAL A 631 -11.58 6.99 -13.53
C VAL A 631 -12.09 5.75 -12.78
N ASP A 632 -13.23 5.83 -12.09
CA ASP A 632 -13.88 4.72 -11.37
C ASP A 632 -15.40 4.71 -11.54
N THR A 633 -15.90 3.67 -12.21
CA THR A 633 -17.33 3.39 -12.40
C THR A 633 -17.80 2.13 -11.67
N GLY A 634 -16.94 1.49 -10.87
CA GLY A 634 -17.21 0.18 -10.27
C GLY A 634 -18.39 0.18 -9.30
N ALA A 635 -19.20 -0.90 -9.31
CA ALA A 635 -20.53 -0.91 -8.69
C ALA A 635 -20.59 -0.35 -7.25
N ASN A 636 -19.58 -0.72 -6.43
CA ASN A 636 -19.40 -0.31 -5.03
C ASN A 636 -18.14 0.56 -4.77
N THR A 637 -17.40 0.96 -5.80
CA THR A 637 -16.16 1.79 -5.69
C THR A 637 -16.27 3.14 -6.42
N LYS A 638 -17.28 3.27 -7.28
CA LYS A 638 -17.53 4.38 -8.20
C LYS A 638 -17.37 5.75 -7.55
N GLY A 639 -16.56 6.60 -8.18
CA GLY A 639 -16.34 7.97 -7.72
C GLY A 639 -17.58 8.87 -7.84
N THR A 640 -17.60 9.95 -7.08
CA THR A 640 -18.57 11.05 -7.26
C THR A 640 -18.44 11.68 -8.65
N THR A 641 -19.54 12.22 -9.16
CA THR A 641 -19.58 13.07 -10.37
C THR A 641 -19.14 14.52 -10.10
N THR A 642 -18.76 14.84 -8.85
CA THR A 642 -18.30 16.18 -8.47
C THR A 642 -17.01 16.53 -9.22
N PRO A 643 -16.99 17.61 -10.03
CA PRO A 643 -15.79 18.03 -10.74
C PRO A 643 -14.76 18.58 -9.75
N ASN A 644 -13.50 18.19 -9.94
CA ASN A 644 -12.35 18.72 -9.24
C ASN A 644 -11.48 19.44 -10.27
N THR A 645 -11.00 20.65 -9.95
CA THR A 645 -10.06 21.39 -10.80
C THR A 645 -8.71 21.49 -10.12
N ARG A 646 -7.63 21.14 -10.81
CA ARG A 646 -6.25 21.23 -10.32
C ARG A 646 -5.34 21.86 -11.36
N ARG A 647 -4.42 22.71 -10.93
CA ARG A 647 -3.43 23.32 -11.81
C ARG A 647 -2.22 22.42 -11.98
N TYR A 648 -1.77 22.25 -13.20
CA TYR A 648 -0.58 21.46 -13.51
C TYR A 648 0.54 22.30 -14.11
N GLN A 649 1.78 21.97 -13.77
CA GLN A 649 2.96 22.36 -14.55
C GLN A 649 3.53 21.14 -15.26
N LYS A 650 3.40 21.12 -16.59
CA LYS A 650 3.99 20.14 -17.50
C LYS A 650 5.32 20.64 -18.02
N LEU A 651 6.29 19.73 -18.13
CA LEU A 651 7.58 19.88 -18.81
C LEU A 651 7.79 18.65 -19.69
N VAL A 652 7.87 18.82 -21.01
CA VAL A 652 7.80 17.71 -21.97
C VAL A 652 8.85 17.85 -23.06
N ILE A 653 9.62 16.80 -23.32
CA ILE A 653 10.52 16.68 -24.48
C ILE A 653 9.73 16.12 -25.65
N GLU A 654 9.74 16.83 -26.78
CA GLU A 654 9.12 16.40 -28.03
C GLU A 654 10.13 15.59 -28.88
N HIS A 655 9.78 14.36 -29.26
CA HIS A 655 10.58 13.53 -30.19
C HIS A 655 10.02 13.55 -31.63
N GLY A 656 8.90 14.25 -31.85
CA GLY A 656 8.22 14.32 -33.14
C GLY A 656 7.49 13.02 -33.51
N ALA A 657 7.01 12.94 -34.76
CA ALA A 657 6.37 11.74 -35.30
C ALA A 657 7.42 10.81 -35.95
N LYS A 658 7.28 9.49 -35.74
CA LYS A 658 8.24 8.47 -36.21
C LYS A 658 9.71 8.78 -35.87
N PRO A 659 10.06 9.07 -34.60
CA PRO A 659 11.47 9.13 -34.20
C PRO A 659 12.20 7.83 -34.56
N VAL A 660 13.50 7.92 -34.83
CA VAL A 660 14.41 6.80 -35.09
C VAL A 660 15.68 7.05 -34.29
N ASP A 661 16.00 6.14 -33.37
CA ASP A 661 17.12 6.26 -32.40
C ASP A 661 17.19 7.63 -31.68
N ALA A 662 16.02 8.22 -31.39
CA ALA A 662 15.95 9.44 -30.61
C ALA A 662 16.36 9.18 -29.15
N LYS A 663 16.71 10.24 -28.44
CA LYS A 663 17.28 10.19 -27.09
C LYS A 663 16.88 11.38 -26.25
N TYR A 664 16.97 11.22 -24.94
CA TYR A 664 16.90 12.32 -23.97
C TYR A 664 17.94 12.11 -22.86
N ALA A 665 18.37 13.20 -22.24
CA ALA A 665 19.17 13.19 -21.02
C ALA A 665 18.79 14.40 -20.16
N TYR A 666 18.27 14.16 -18.96
CA TYR A 666 17.94 15.21 -17.99
C TYR A 666 18.21 14.74 -16.55
N ALA A 667 18.16 15.66 -15.59
CA ALA A 667 18.18 15.36 -14.17
C ALA A 667 17.04 16.07 -13.44
N VAL A 668 16.44 15.40 -12.47
CA VAL A 668 15.44 15.95 -11.53
C VAL A 668 16.13 16.20 -10.20
N LEU A 669 15.94 17.38 -9.62
CA LEU A 669 16.61 17.87 -8.40
C LEU A 669 15.57 18.21 -7.31
N PRO A 670 15.02 17.20 -6.61
CA PRO A 670 13.93 17.39 -5.66
C PRO A 670 14.29 18.35 -4.53
N GLY A 671 13.44 19.35 -4.28
CA GLY A 671 13.63 20.34 -3.22
C GLY A 671 14.84 21.28 -3.42
N ALA A 672 15.54 21.23 -4.56
CA ALA A 672 16.67 22.11 -4.82
C ALA A 672 16.22 23.59 -4.92
N SER A 673 17.06 24.50 -4.44
CA SER A 673 16.90 25.94 -4.70
C SER A 673 17.33 26.30 -6.13
N VAL A 674 17.02 27.51 -6.59
CA VAL A 674 17.53 28.03 -7.88
C VAL A 674 19.06 27.95 -7.94
N VAL A 675 19.75 28.37 -6.87
CA VAL A 675 21.21 28.32 -6.78
C VAL A 675 21.72 26.87 -6.81
N GLY A 676 21.08 25.95 -6.08
CA GLY A 676 21.42 24.52 -6.10
C GLY A 676 21.20 23.89 -7.48
N THR A 677 20.17 24.33 -8.19
CA THR A 677 19.87 23.91 -9.57
C THR A 677 20.95 24.35 -10.54
N VAL A 678 21.32 25.64 -10.51
CA VAL A 678 22.41 26.21 -11.33
C VAL A 678 23.75 25.53 -11.03
N ALA A 679 24.08 25.30 -9.75
CA ALA A 679 25.30 24.62 -9.35
C ALA A 679 25.36 23.15 -9.81
N SER A 680 24.20 22.50 -9.98
CA SER A 680 24.09 21.09 -10.37
C SER A 680 24.24 20.84 -11.88
N VAL A 681 24.26 21.88 -12.72
CA VAL A 681 24.38 21.77 -14.19
C VAL A 681 25.63 20.99 -14.64
N LEU A 682 26.68 20.95 -13.82
CA LEU A 682 27.94 20.25 -14.09
C LEU A 682 28.21 19.07 -13.11
N ALA A 683 27.25 18.70 -12.27
CA ALA A 683 27.46 17.74 -11.17
C ALA A 683 27.60 16.28 -11.62
N TRP A 684 27.08 15.93 -12.81
CA TRP A 684 27.11 14.56 -13.33
C TRP A 684 27.79 14.47 -14.68
N ARG A 685 28.50 13.35 -14.92
CA ARG A 685 29.15 13.07 -16.21
C ARG A 685 28.50 11.84 -16.84
N VAL A 686 27.62 12.06 -17.80
CA VAL A 686 27.08 10.99 -18.66
C VAL A 686 28.24 10.39 -19.44
N ARG A 687 28.46 9.08 -19.32
CA ARG A 687 29.56 8.35 -19.99
C ARG A 687 29.09 7.62 -21.24
N ALA A 688 27.84 7.18 -21.25
CA ALA A 688 27.16 6.65 -22.41
C ALA A 688 25.66 6.92 -22.31
N ASN A 689 25.00 7.17 -23.45
CA ASN A 689 23.56 7.10 -23.58
C ASN A 689 23.23 6.51 -24.96
N THR A 690 23.17 5.17 -25.02
CA THR A 690 23.02 4.39 -26.26
C THR A 690 22.03 3.23 -26.04
N PRO A 691 21.49 2.61 -27.10
CA PRO A 691 20.62 1.44 -26.96
C PRO A 691 21.29 0.21 -26.31
N ALA A 692 22.62 0.14 -26.30
CA ALA A 692 23.39 -0.95 -25.69
C ALA A 692 23.76 -0.67 -24.23
N VAL A 693 24.16 0.58 -23.91
CA VAL A 693 24.58 0.98 -22.55
C VAL A 693 24.24 2.45 -22.26
N GLN A 694 23.73 2.68 -21.05
CA GLN A 694 23.49 3.98 -20.45
C GLN A 694 24.29 4.07 -19.14
N ALA A 695 25.09 5.12 -18.94
CA ALA A 695 26.04 5.15 -17.82
C ALA A 695 26.37 6.56 -17.31
N LEU A 696 26.63 6.64 -16.00
CA LEU A 696 26.88 7.85 -15.24
C LEU A 696 28.13 7.70 -14.37
N ARG A 697 29.01 8.71 -14.37
CA ARG A 697 30.12 8.82 -13.41
C ARG A 697 29.79 9.87 -12.35
N LEU A 698 29.88 9.48 -11.09
CA LEU A 698 29.73 10.37 -9.93
C LEU A 698 31.06 11.11 -9.64
N TRP A 699 30.98 12.15 -8.82
CA TRP A 699 32.12 13.00 -8.45
C TRP A 699 33.26 12.24 -7.75
N ASP A 700 32.97 11.19 -7.00
CA ASP A 700 33.96 10.32 -6.34
C ASP A 700 34.55 9.23 -7.26
N ASN A 701 34.29 9.34 -8.57
CA ASN A 701 34.61 8.38 -9.62
C ASN A 701 33.84 7.04 -9.58
N THR A 702 32.82 6.88 -8.72
CA THR A 702 31.89 5.75 -8.82
C THR A 702 31.21 5.77 -10.18
N LEU A 703 31.26 4.65 -10.90
CA LEU A 703 30.52 4.40 -12.14
C LEU A 703 29.22 3.67 -11.81
N LEU A 704 28.11 4.13 -12.38
CA LEU A 704 26.84 3.42 -12.45
C LEU A 704 26.51 3.19 -13.93
N ALA A 705 26.18 1.97 -14.34
CA ALA A 705 25.94 1.63 -15.74
C ALA A 705 24.84 0.56 -15.88
N ASN A 706 23.92 0.79 -16.81
CA ASN A 706 22.92 -0.18 -17.23
C ASN A 706 23.23 -0.62 -18.66
N PHE A 707 23.52 -1.91 -18.83
CA PHE A 707 23.81 -2.57 -20.08
C PHE A 707 22.59 -3.38 -20.52
N TYR A 708 21.98 -3.04 -21.65
CA TYR A 708 20.85 -3.77 -22.22
C TYR A 708 21.28 -4.96 -23.08
N SER A 709 22.56 -5.01 -23.44
CA SER A 709 23.22 -6.08 -24.16
C SER A 709 24.69 -6.16 -23.73
N ALA A 710 25.43 -7.17 -24.22
CA ALA A 710 26.88 -7.18 -24.08
C ALA A 710 27.49 -5.87 -24.60
N GLY A 711 28.49 -5.33 -23.90
CA GLY A 711 29.01 -3.99 -24.19
C GLY A 711 30.17 -3.58 -23.30
N THR A 712 30.69 -2.36 -23.52
CA THR A 712 31.77 -1.76 -22.73
C THR A 712 31.49 -0.28 -22.50
N VAL A 713 31.73 0.20 -21.28
CA VAL A 713 31.84 1.63 -20.97
C VAL A 713 32.97 1.84 -19.96
N ASP A 714 33.81 2.84 -20.22
CA ASP A 714 35.01 3.12 -19.44
C ASP A 714 35.90 1.88 -19.25
N GLU A 715 36.20 1.52 -17.99
CA GLU A 715 36.99 0.34 -17.64
C GLU A 715 36.18 -0.96 -17.46
N VAL A 716 34.88 -0.95 -17.75
CA VAL A 716 33.95 -2.08 -17.51
C VAL A 716 33.39 -2.63 -18.82
N SER A 717 33.55 -3.94 -19.03
CA SER A 717 32.88 -4.71 -20.07
C SER A 717 32.01 -5.80 -19.46
N VAL A 718 30.85 -6.09 -20.06
CA VAL A 718 29.93 -7.17 -19.65
C VAL A 718 29.62 -8.11 -20.81
N SER A 719 29.43 -9.39 -20.53
CA SER A 719 29.11 -10.41 -21.55
C SER A 719 27.62 -10.51 -21.93
N GLY A 720 26.75 -9.79 -21.24
CA GLY A 720 25.29 -9.84 -21.39
C GLY A 720 24.62 -8.66 -20.69
N PRO A 721 23.29 -8.59 -20.66
CA PRO A 721 22.56 -7.52 -20.00
C PRO A 721 22.88 -7.49 -18.49
N ALA A 722 23.12 -6.31 -17.91
CA ALA A 722 23.44 -6.16 -16.49
C ALA A 722 23.26 -4.73 -16.01
N SER A 723 22.89 -4.55 -14.74
CA SER A 723 23.11 -3.28 -14.04
C SER A 723 24.35 -3.41 -13.16
N VAL A 724 25.27 -2.45 -13.28
CA VAL A 724 26.61 -2.48 -12.68
C VAL A 724 26.90 -1.18 -11.94
N ALA A 725 27.48 -1.30 -10.75
CA ALA A 725 28.12 -0.20 -10.03
C ALA A 725 29.58 -0.55 -9.69
N LEU A 726 30.51 0.37 -9.91
CA LEU A 726 31.94 0.18 -9.68
C LEU A 726 32.51 1.40 -8.95
N GLY A 727 33.12 1.17 -7.78
CA GLY A 727 33.81 2.21 -7.02
C GLY A 727 34.67 1.61 -5.91
N ARG A 728 35.67 2.35 -5.43
CA ARG A 728 36.43 2.02 -4.19
C ARG A 728 36.99 0.57 -4.10
N GLY A 729 37.24 -0.08 -5.24
CA GLY A 729 37.75 -1.46 -5.33
C GLY A 729 36.70 -2.58 -5.23
N SER A 730 35.41 -2.23 -5.22
CA SER A 730 34.29 -3.19 -5.20
C SER A 730 33.42 -3.04 -6.44
N LEU A 731 32.87 -4.16 -6.90
CA LEU A 731 31.95 -4.26 -8.02
C LEU A 731 30.60 -4.74 -7.48
N ALA A 732 29.51 -4.08 -7.85
CA ALA A 732 28.15 -4.52 -7.59
C ALA A 732 27.45 -4.80 -8.93
N VAL A 733 26.73 -5.91 -9.05
CA VAL A 733 26.11 -6.38 -10.29
C VAL A 733 24.73 -6.99 -9.99
N SER A 734 23.77 -6.79 -10.88
CA SER A 734 22.52 -7.55 -10.92
C SER A 734 22.15 -7.89 -12.35
N ASP A 735 21.24 -8.87 -12.51
CA ASP A 735 20.56 -9.18 -13.77
C ASP A 735 19.15 -8.58 -13.77
N PRO A 736 18.89 -7.47 -14.49
CA PRO A 736 17.54 -6.93 -14.67
C PRO A 736 16.61 -7.83 -15.48
N THR A 737 17.11 -8.88 -16.15
CA THR A 737 16.25 -9.83 -16.88
C THR A 737 15.68 -10.92 -15.98
N GLN A 738 16.42 -11.31 -14.93
CA GLN A 738 16.16 -12.47 -14.07
C GLN A 738 16.18 -13.82 -14.83
N LEU A 739 16.93 -13.89 -15.93
CA LEU A 739 17.01 -15.06 -16.83
C LEU A 739 18.43 -15.63 -16.94
N GLN A 740 19.45 -14.97 -16.38
CA GLN A 740 20.85 -15.37 -16.52
C GLN A 740 21.35 -16.15 -15.31
N ASP A 741 21.92 -17.34 -15.53
CA ASP A 741 22.63 -18.09 -14.50
C ASP A 741 23.89 -17.35 -13.99
N SER A 742 24.60 -16.68 -14.90
CA SER A 742 25.77 -15.85 -14.60
C SER A 742 25.98 -14.74 -15.64
N VAL A 743 26.81 -13.74 -15.30
CA VAL A 743 27.37 -12.79 -16.28
C VAL A 743 28.87 -12.62 -16.03
N ARG A 744 29.67 -12.54 -17.09
CA ARG A 744 31.10 -12.20 -16.98
C ARG A 744 31.26 -10.69 -17.04
N VAL A 745 31.92 -10.13 -16.03
CA VAL A 745 32.28 -8.71 -15.96
C VAL A 745 33.80 -8.57 -15.97
N THR A 746 34.32 -7.80 -16.92
CA THR A 746 35.74 -7.49 -17.02
C THR A 746 35.97 -6.06 -16.56
N VAL A 747 36.78 -5.87 -15.51
CA VAL A 747 37.19 -4.57 -14.98
C VAL A 747 38.69 -4.44 -15.12
N ARG A 748 39.18 -3.47 -15.91
CA ARG A 748 40.63 -3.21 -16.12
C ARG A 748 41.45 -4.48 -16.43
N ARG A 749 40.96 -5.32 -17.35
CA ARG A 749 41.51 -6.65 -17.75
C ARG A 749 41.38 -7.79 -16.72
N ARG A 750 40.79 -7.56 -15.53
CA ARG A 750 40.42 -8.65 -14.61
C ARG A 750 38.97 -9.07 -14.92
N THR A 751 38.77 -10.32 -15.35
CA THR A 751 37.43 -10.87 -15.58
C THR A 751 36.97 -11.66 -14.36
N VAL A 752 35.74 -11.41 -13.90
CA VAL A 752 35.07 -12.21 -12.88
C VAL A 752 33.73 -12.68 -13.43
N GLU A 753 33.37 -13.94 -13.14
CA GLU A 753 32.05 -14.47 -13.41
C GLU A 753 31.17 -14.28 -12.16
N VAL A 754 30.03 -13.60 -12.34
CA VAL A 754 29.11 -13.29 -11.24
C VAL A 754 27.89 -14.21 -11.35
N PRO A 755 27.63 -15.09 -10.35
CA PRO A 755 26.45 -15.95 -10.35
C PRO A 755 25.18 -15.12 -10.04
N LEU A 756 24.20 -15.22 -10.93
CA LEU A 756 22.95 -14.44 -10.93
C LEU A 756 21.69 -15.32 -10.94
N LYS A 757 21.85 -16.65 -11.05
CA LYS A 757 20.78 -17.62 -10.83
C LYS A 757 20.08 -17.42 -9.48
N ASP A 758 18.74 -17.51 -9.49
CA ASP A 758 17.86 -17.44 -8.31
C ASP A 758 18.08 -16.18 -7.44
N THR A 759 18.60 -15.10 -8.07
CA THR A 759 18.78 -13.80 -7.39
C THR A 759 17.59 -12.87 -7.52
N PHE A 760 16.69 -13.12 -8.48
CA PHE A 760 15.50 -12.32 -8.75
C PHE A 760 15.79 -10.81 -8.87
N GLY A 761 16.90 -10.47 -9.53
CA GLY A 761 17.35 -9.08 -9.71
C GLY A 761 18.08 -8.47 -8.51
N ALA A 762 18.28 -9.21 -7.43
CA ALA A 762 19.06 -8.76 -6.28
C ALA A 762 20.52 -8.47 -6.66
N THR A 763 21.10 -7.44 -6.04
CA THR A 763 22.49 -7.05 -6.27
C THR A 763 23.47 -7.99 -5.58
N LYS A 764 24.41 -8.55 -6.33
CA LYS A 764 25.61 -9.24 -5.85
C LYS A 764 26.77 -8.25 -5.75
N VAL A 765 27.48 -8.26 -4.62
CA VAL A 765 28.72 -7.49 -4.44
C VAL A 765 29.92 -8.43 -4.50
N VAL A 766 30.90 -8.07 -5.31
CA VAL A 766 32.10 -8.84 -5.64
C VAL A 766 33.33 -7.97 -5.37
N SER A 767 34.33 -8.52 -4.67
CA SER A 767 35.60 -7.83 -4.48
C SER A 767 36.49 -8.01 -5.72
N LEU A 768 37.16 -6.94 -6.15
CA LEU A 768 38.09 -6.97 -7.28
C LEU A 768 39.56 -7.08 -6.85
N ARG A 769 39.83 -7.41 -5.58
CA ARG A 769 41.18 -7.48 -4.99
C ARG A 769 42.02 -8.62 -5.56
#